data_AF-A0A1X6P3D8-F1
#
_entry.id   AF-A0A1X6P3D8-F1
#
_cell.length_a   1.000
_cell.length_b   1.000
_cell.length_c   1.000
_cell.angle_alpha   90.00
_cell.angle_beta   90.00
_cell.angle_gamma   90.00
#
_symmetry.space_group_name_H-M   'P 1'
#
loop_
_entity.id
_entity.type
_entity.pdbx_description
1 polymer ?
#
loop_
_entity_poly.entity_id
_entity_poly.type
_entity_poly.pdbx_seq_one_letter_code
_entity_poly.pdbx_strand_id
1 'polypeptide(L)'
;MGHILWGLTGGSDAGRCPISALCRLSTFLRLSRNVSSNQDRTVAVVGGQWELAVWALANFSVRHHADVTIFGGELYTTCTMCKRHVPYSSEPVEDSGIVYCRGAHCLAADVPLHVGRSIAMTTMTECFNGFRRLAGGVCGYPPLRGAPVSLQLPVLHCTGNYAKRVVLFILACQPAGLQDKARRVLLAISGKGSMGSLYLREFRELVAAAVVHPAVFSNSLDPAFSILLQLTQLMNAAWRGALTGPGAAVREGSAAAAQLAASLLGPLWEDVKPLDPVTKDAKVSTLYLHAPIVHVRGQSGAARAEVAFVSDDNMEGHIRGVGRYLHNHSNNASPAELLSNMAAVQKATIGFSTPRSHPSSLVFTKVVRVCRCWKAFGRDGPADVEAVRALARDDAALELEELRGGDELRITLAPLRAAVDANGAARFRPDGTRVLGKKEALRRGLRVRQREICVCVCGRLQGRPKSAIVELAAARRAAAVRAAVAAAATGAAGADGQSAYAEGENGRTAGASSSAGVAAALAPAASADGGGASGAGTDQVPTPAPSLPQGSTTASSAGTAPVDNTSRSRRRALLASLPSFFPPPALLPLVFPDPAVYSACDAAAPLPGAAARLSVEVDRQLLEQVAILRLFRQRTKTYEFSKWATSGTVNGVDICEAAVALLRRLKGVRAAREEWSEAGGHPVDA
;
A
#
# COMPACT_ATOMS: atom_id res chain seq x y z
N MET A 1 17.05 6.79 -11.05
CA MET A 1 15.63 6.92 -11.43
C MET A 1 14.77 6.19 -10.40
N GLY A 2 14.44 6.89 -9.31
CA GLY A 2 13.51 6.35 -8.31
C GLY A 2 12.10 6.32 -8.90
N HIS A 3 11.37 5.23 -8.64
CA HIS A 3 10.00 4.99 -9.08
C HIS A 3 9.13 6.26 -9.13
N ILE A 4 8.94 6.87 -10.30
CA ILE A 4 8.00 8.00 -10.55
C ILE A 4 6.56 7.46 -10.67
N LEU A 5 6.19 6.58 -9.74
CA LEU A 5 4.82 6.13 -9.46
C LEU A 5 4.42 6.51 -8.03
N TRP A 6 5.17 7.43 -7.42
CA TRP A 6 4.85 8.04 -6.13
C TRP A 6 3.51 8.78 -6.12
N GLY A 7 2.82 8.99 -7.26
CA GLY A 7 1.64 9.83 -7.35
C GLY A 7 0.31 9.26 -6.82
N LEU A 8 0.16 7.94 -6.62
CA LEU A 8 -1.19 7.37 -6.43
C LEU A 8 -1.52 6.96 -4.99
N THR A 9 -0.59 6.31 -4.27
CA THR A 9 -0.76 5.93 -2.86
C THR A 9 0.58 5.81 -2.13
N GLY A 10 0.76 6.54 -1.03
CA GLY A 10 1.92 6.48 -0.15
C GLY A 10 1.97 5.16 0.63
N GLY A 11 3.18 4.59 0.72
CA GLY A 11 3.43 3.25 1.26
C GLY A 11 3.53 3.12 2.78
N SER A 12 3.25 4.14 3.59
CA SER A 12 3.39 4.07 5.05
C SER A 12 2.05 4.10 5.79
N ASP A 13 1.69 2.90 6.23
CA ASP A 13 0.96 2.59 7.48
C ASP A 13 -0.57 2.48 7.49
N ALA A 14 -1.27 3.01 6.48
CA ALA A 14 -2.71 2.74 6.26
C ALA A 14 -3.07 2.57 4.77
N GLY A 15 -2.15 1.97 4.00
CA GLY A 15 -2.26 1.82 2.55
C GLY A 15 -3.63 1.28 2.10
N ARG A 16 -4.40 2.13 1.41
CA ARG A 16 -5.62 1.74 0.71
C ARG A 16 -5.25 1.08 -0.61
N CYS A 17 -6.15 0.25 -1.15
CA CYS A 17 -5.87 -0.39 -2.43
C CYS A 17 -5.76 0.68 -3.53
N PRO A 18 -4.78 0.58 -4.44
CA PRO A 18 -4.69 1.47 -5.59
C PRO A 18 -5.80 1.18 -6.62
N ILE A 19 -6.46 0.02 -6.56
CA ILE A 19 -7.46 -0.42 -7.55
C ILE A 19 -8.89 -0.15 -7.10
N SER A 20 -9.21 -0.30 -5.82
CA SER A 20 -10.57 -0.08 -5.28
C SER A 20 -10.53 0.80 -4.05
N ALA A 21 -11.49 1.72 -3.95
CA ALA A 21 -11.62 2.63 -2.82
C ALA A 21 -12.08 1.92 -1.52
N LEU A 22 -12.79 0.80 -1.64
CA LEU A 22 -13.43 0.11 -0.51
C LEU A 22 -12.56 -1.00 0.11
N CYS A 23 -11.48 -1.40 -0.54
CA CYS A 23 -10.56 -2.39 0.02
C CYS A 23 -9.83 -1.81 1.24
N ARG A 24 -9.98 -2.49 2.40
CA ARG A 24 -9.39 -2.07 3.68
C ARG A 24 -8.15 -2.90 4.01
N LEU A 25 -7.06 -2.23 4.39
CA LEU A 25 -5.79 -2.88 4.72
C LEU A 25 -5.92 -3.99 5.77
N SER A 26 -6.80 -3.80 6.76
CA SER A 26 -7.05 -4.77 7.83
C SER A 26 -7.65 -6.08 7.32
N THR A 27 -8.26 -6.08 6.14
CA THR A 27 -8.94 -7.23 5.56
C THR A 27 -8.33 -7.67 4.22
N PHE A 28 -7.19 -7.10 3.81
CA PHE A 28 -6.55 -7.37 2.53
C PHE A 28 -6.26 -8.85 2.25
N LEU A 29 -6.01 -9.64 3.30
CA LEU A 29 -5.68 -11.07 3.19
C LEU A 29 -6.91 -12.00 3.31
N ARG A 30 -8.12 -11.43 3.42
CA ARG A 30 -9.36 -12.15 3.74
C ARG A 30 -10.32 -12.09 2.57
N LEU A 31 -10.44 -13.19 1.81
CA LEU A 31 -11.35 -13.23 0.66
C LEU A 31 -12.78 -12.85 1.08
N SER A 32 -13.26 -13.42 2.18
CA SER A 32 -14.61 -13.21 2.73
C SER A 32 -14.98 -11.75 3.03
N ARG A 33 -13.98 -10.87 3.16
CA ARG A 33 -14.15 -9.45 3.48
C ARG A 33 -13.97 -8.52 2.28
N ASN A 34 -13.71 -9.07 1.09
CA ASN A 34 -13.48 -8.30 -0.14
C ASN A 34 -14.41 -8.69 -1.30
N VAL A 35 -15.31 -9.67 -1.12
CA VAL A 35 -16.27 -10.11 -2.14
C VAL A 35 -17.40 -9.07 -2.26
N SER A 36 -17.22 -7.93 -2.96
CA SER A 36 -18.32 -7.06 -3.48
C SER A 36 -17.97 -5.62 -3.90
N SER A 37 -16.74 -5.12 -3.83
CA SER A 37 -16.55 -3.68 -4.11
C SER A 37 -16.34 -3.36 -5.60
N ASN A 38 -17.43 -3.05 -6.33
CA ASN A 38 -17.41 -2.53 -7.70
C ASN A 38 -17.08 -1.03 -7.81
N GLN A 39 -16.25 -0.49 -6.91
CA GLN A 39 -15.84 0.93 -6.95
C GLN A 39 -14.37 1.03 -7.32
N ASP A 40 -14.12 1.03 -8.63
CA ASP A 40 -12.79 1.24 -9.19
C ASP A 40 -12.24 2.61 -8.80
N ARG A 41 -10.99 2.61 -8.39
CA ARG A 41 -10.26 3.82 -8.02
C ARG A 41 -9.59 4.40 -9.26
N THR A 42 -10.40 5.09 -10.07
CA THR A 42 -9.93 5.73 -11.30
C THR A 42 -8.94 6.88 -11.02
N VAL A 43 -8.27 7.37 -12.05
CA VAL A 43 -7.42 8.58 -11.99
C VAL A 43 -8.21 9.78 -11.46
N ALA A 44 -9.49 9.90 -11.83
CA ALA A 44 -10.37 10.96 -11.35
C ALA A 44 -10.65 10.81 -9.84
N VAL A 45 -10.92 9.59 -9.37
CA VAL A 45 -11.11 9.31 -7.93
C VAL A 45 -9.85 9.65 -7.13
N VAL A 46 -8.68 9.29 -7.63
CA VAL A 46 -7.39 9.64 -6.99
C VAL A 46 -7.19 11.16 -6.94
N GLY A 47 -7.53 11.87 -8.02
CA GLY A 47 -7.50 13.34 -8.04
C GLY A 47 -8.46 13.97 -7.04
N GLY A 48 -9.70 13.46 -6.94
CA GLY A 48 -10.67 13.93 -5.96
C GLY A 48 -10.24 13.64 -4.52
N GLN A 49 -9.59 12.51 -4.27
CA GLN A 49 -9.01 12.15 -2.98
C GLN A 49 -7.84 13.08 -2.59
N TRP A 50 -7.02 13.49 -3.56
CA TRP A 50 -5.96 14.48 -3.35
C TRP A 50 -6.56 15.81 -2.91
N GLU A 51 -7.59 16.26 -3.62
CA GLU A 51 -8.31 17.48 -3.28
C GLU A 51 -8.98 17.37 -1.91
N LEU A 52 -9.58 16.24 -1.57
CA LEU A 52 -10.16 16.03 -0.25
C LEU A 52 -9.13 16.14 0.88
N ALA A 53 -7.91 15.63 0.69
CA ALA A 53 -6.80 15.80 1.63
C ALA A 53 -6.38 17.27 1.78
N VAL A 54 -6.33 18.01 0.65
CA VAL A 54 -6.02 19.45 0.63
C VAL A 54 -7.13 20.26 1.28
N TRP A 55 -8.40 19.86 1.11
CA TRP A 55 -9.53 20.50 1.77
C TRP A 55 -9.45 20.34 3.30
N ALA A 56 -9.12 19.13 3.78
CA ALA A 56 -8.87 18.91 5.20
C ALA A 56 -7.68 19.72 5.72
N LEU A 57 -6.61 19.83 4.91
CA LEU A 57 -5.47 20.71 5.23
C LEU A 57 -5.89 22.18 5.34
N ALA A 58 -6.73 22.68 4.43
CA ALA A 58 -7.23 24.04 4.47
C ALA A 58 -8.05 24.31 5.75
N ASN A 59 -8.97 23.39 6.09
CA ASN A 59 -9.72 23.45 7.34
C ASN A 59 -8.80 23.46 8.57
N PHE A 60 -7.80 22.58 8.60
CA PHE A 60 -6.80 22.56 9.67
C PHE A 60 -6.03 23.87 9.74
N SER A 61 -5.51 24.38 8.63
CA SER A 61 -4.71 25.60 8.60
C SER A 61 -5.45 26.84 9.08
N VAL A 62 -6.78 26.88 8.95
CA VAL A 62 -7.62 27.99 9.44
C VAL A 62 -8.06 27.76 10.89
N ARG A 63 -8.44 26.53 11.25
CA ARG A 63 -9.04 26.20 12.56
C ARG A 63 -8.05 25.75 13.63
N HIS A 64 -6.77 25.57 13.29
CA HIS A 64 -5.75 25.11 14.23
C HIS A 64 -5.52 26.12 15.36
N HIS A 65 -5.69 27.40 15.08
CA HIS A 65 -5.55 28.48 16.04
C HIS A 65 -6.93 29.01 16.46
N ALA A 66 -7.08 29.34 17.73
CA ALA A 66 -8.33 29.87 18.30
C ALA A 66 -8.58 31.36 17.96
N ASP A 67 -7.69 31.99 17.20
CA ASP A 67 -7.75 33.41 16.84
C ASP A 67 -8.68 33.70 15.65
N VAL A 68 -9.01 32.67 14.85
CA VAL A 68 -9.97 32.76 13.76
C VAL A 68 -11.30 32.13 14.16
N THR A 69 -12.36 32.92 14.10
CA THR A 69 -13.74 32.49 14.32
C THR A 69 -14.49 32.54 13.00
N ILE A 70 -15.40 31.59 12.79
CA ILE A 70 -16.18 31.48 11.55
C ILE A 70 -17.65 31.59 11.93
N PHE A 71 -18.35 32.56 11.37
CA PHE A 71 -19.77 32.78 11.62
C PHE A 71 -20.45 33.38 10.39
N GLY A 72 -21.64 32.91 10.04
CA GLY A 72 -22.43 33.47 8.93
C GLY A 72 -21.75 33.40 7.55
N GLY A 73 -20.81 32.48 7.33
CA GLY A 73 -20.03 32.41 6.09
C GLY A 73 -18.86 33.39 6.00
N GLU A 74 -18.57 34.12 7.08
CA GLU A 74 -17.48 35.08 7.18
C GLU A 74 -16.42 34.64 8.20
N LEU A 75 -15.16 34.98 7.94
CA LEU A 75 -14.04 34.75 8.84
C LEU A 75 -13.79 36.00 9.67
N TYR A 76 -13.59 35.85 10.96
CA TYR A 76 -13.28 36.94 11.89
C TYR A 76 -11.98 36.63 12.61
N THR A 77 -11.12 37.64 12.73
CA THR A 77 -9.99 37.61 13.66
C THR A 77 -10.30 38.45 14.88
N THR A 78 -9.79 38.05 16.05
CA THR A 78 -10.00 38.81 17.29
C THR A 78 -8.89 39.85 17.45
N CYS A 79 -9.24 41.13 17.54
CA CYS A 79 -8.27 42.18 17.86
C CYS A 79 -7.64 41.90 19.23
N THR A 80 -6.30 41.83 19.30
CA THR A 80 -5.58 41.52 20.54
C THR A 80 -5.79 42.56 21.63
N MET A 81 -6.02 43.82 21.25
CA MET A 81 -6.19 44.96 22.16
C MET A 81 -7.64 45.14 22.63
N CYS A 82 -8.59 45.33 21.71
CA CYS A 82 -9.98 45.65 22.08
C CYS A 82 -10.93 44.43 22.06
N LYS A 83 -10.42 43.24 21.74
CA LYS A 83 -11.16 41.97 21.65
C LYS A 83 -12.34 41.95 20.67
N ARG A 84 -12.52 42.99 19.86
CA ARG A 84 -13.54 43.01 18.79
C ARG A 84 -13.20 42.01 17.70
N HIS A 85 -14.24 41.39 17.15
CA HIS A 85 -14.16 40.59 15.94
C HIS A 85 -14.01 41.51 14.73
N VAL A 86 -12.94 41.35 13.99
CA VAL A 86 -12.66 42.09 12.75
C VAL A 86 -12.93 41.15 11.58
N PRO A 87 -13.90 41.47 10.70
CA PRO A 87 -14.25 40.62 9.58
C PRO A 87 -13.14 40.62 8.54
N TYR A 88 -12.86 39.45 7.96
CA TYR A 88 -11.89 39.30 6.89
C TYR A 88 -12.29 40.08 5.62
N SER A 89 -13.58 40.31 5.37
CA SER A 89 -14.05 41.15 4.27
C SER A 89 -13.64 42.63 4.36
N SER A 90 -13.18 43.08 5.54
CA SER A 90 -12.66 44.45 5.73
C SER A 90 -11.21 44.62 5.26
N GLU A 91 -10.67 43.63 4.54
CA GLU A 91 -9.35 43.68 3.94
C GLU A 91 -9.16 44.93 3.07
N PRO A 92 -8.10 45.72 3.27
CA PRO A 92 -7.87 46.90 2.44
C PRO A 92 -7.37 46.54 1.05
N VAL A 93 -6.73 45.37 0.91
CA VAL A 93 -6.27 44.80 -0.36
C VAL A 93 -6.74 43.36 -0.37
N GLU A 94 -7.59 43.02 -1.34
CA GLU A 94 -8.07 41.65 -1.54
C GLU A 94 -6.85 40.72 -1.57
N ASP A 95 -6.95 39.61 -0.85
CA ASP A 95 -5.94 38.56 -0.79
C ASP A 95 -4.62 38.94 -0.04
N SER A 96 -4.61 39.98 0.80
CA SER A 96 -3.41 40.37 1.58
C SER A 96 -3.15 39.55 2.86
N GLY A 97 -4.17 38.88 3.40
CA GLY A 97 -4.17 38.22 4.71
C GLY A 97 -4.15 39.17 5.90
N ILE A 98 -4.36 40.48 5.70
CA ILE A 98 -4.18 41.53 6.71
C ILE A 98 -5.45 42.34 6.85
N VAL A 99 -5.95 42.48 8.08
CA VAL A 99 -7.05 43.38 8.42
C VAL A 99 -6.63 44.36 9.50
N TYR A 100 -7.38 45.45 9.63
CA TYR A 100 -7.11 46.51 10.60
C TYR A 100 -8.32 46.71 11.50
N CYS A 101 -8.10 46.88 12.80
CA CYS A 101 -9.20 47.06 13.74
C CYS A 101 -9.70 48.51 13.72
N ARG A 102 -10.75 48.80 12.96
CA ARG A 102 -11.37 50.13 12.88
C ARG A 102 -12.29 50.50 14.06
N GLY A 103 -12.10 49.87 15.21
CA GLY A 103 -12.87 50.19 16.41
C GLY A 103 -12.54 51.59 16.91
N ALA A 104 -13.57 52.41 17.17
CA ALA A 104 -13.39 53.71 17.81
C ALA A 104 -12.55 53.56 19.08
N HIS A 105 -11.45 54.32 19.18
CA HIS A 105 -10.48 54.30 20.28
C HIS A 105 -9.65 53.01 20.43
N CYS A 106 -9.59 52.14 19.42
CA CYS A 106 -8.68 50.99 19.46
C CYS A 106 -7.22 51.45 19.29
N LEU A 107 -6.36 51.14 20.27
CA LEU A 107 -4.92 51.42 20.21
C LEU A 107 -4.18 50.61 19.12
N ALA A 108 -4.84 49.63 18.50
CA ALA A 108 -4.34 48.83 17.39
C ALA A 108 -4.96 49.18 16.03
N ALA A 109 -5.50 50.40 15.87
CA ALA A 109 -6.16 50.81 14.62
C ALA A 109 -5.24 50.72 13.39
N ASP A 110 -3.96 51.09 13.54
CA ASP A 110 -2.95 51.03 12.48
C ASP A 110 -2.03 49.79 12.57
N VAL A 111 -2.31 48.88 13.50
CA VAL A 111 -1.51 47.65 13.67
C VAL A 111 -2.10 46.55 12.78
N PRO A 112 -1.35 45.99 11.83
CA PRO A 112 -1.84 44.94 10.96
C PRO A 112 -2.16 43.68 11.78
N LEU A 113 -3.40 43.20 11.67
CA LEU A 113 -3.82 41.92 12.20
C LEU A 113 -3.68 40.88 11.10
N HIS A 114 -2.67 40.02 11.21
CA HIS A 114 -2.51 38.89 10.31
C HIS A 114 -3.55 37.81 10.61
N VAL A 115 -4.32 37.43 9.60
CA VAL A 115 -5.38 36.43 9.76
C VAL A 115 -4.77 35.02 9.70
N GLY A 116 -4.73 34.40 10.88
CA GLY A 116 -4.22 33.06 11.14
C GLY A 116 -2.69 32.99 11.23
N ARG A 117 -2.18 32.43 12.33
CA ARG A 117 -0.75 32.34 12.67
C ARG A 117 0.05 31.26 11.93
N SER A 118 1.36 31.45 11.80
CA SER A 118 2.25 30.44 11.21
C SER A 118 2.18 29.11 11.97
N ILE A 119 2.12 28.01 11.23
CA ILE A 119 2.09 26.65 11.77
C ILE A 119 3.48 26.03 11.59
N ALA A 120 4.01 25.41 12.64
CA ALA A 120 5.30 24.74 12.57
C ALA A 120 5.33 23.69 11.43
N MET A 121 6.42 23.67 10.66
CA MET A 121 6.59 22.76 9.51
C MET A 121 6.42 21.28 9.88
N THR A 122 6.85 20.89 11.08
CA THR A 122 6.70 19.53 11.61
C THR A 122 5.22 19.18 11.82
N THR A 123 4.45 20.07 12.45
CA THR A 123 2.99 19.91 12.65
C THR A 123 2.26 19.85 11.31
N MET A 124 2.55 20.75 10.37
CA MET A 124 1.97 20.73 9.02
C MET A 124 2.24 19.39 8.31
N THR A 125 3.47 18.90 8.38
CA THR A 125 3.86 17.63 7.77
C THR A 125 3.15 16.43 8.42
N GLU A 126 3.08 16.38 9.74
CA GLU A 126 2.42 15.30 10.47
C GLU A 126 0.91 15.26 10.18
N CYS A 127 0.24 16.41 10.25
CA CYS A 127 -1.20 16.53 9.96
C CYS A 127 -1.50 16.21 8.49
N PHE A 128 -0.77 16.79 7.54
CA PHE A 128 -1.05 16.56 6.13
C PHE A 128 -0.82 15.11 5.71
N ASN A 129 0.22 14.46 6.24
CA ASN A 129 0.41 13.03 6.05
C ASN A 129 -0.77 12.23 6.63
N GLY A 130 -1.36 12.67 7.74
CA GLY A 130 -2.56 12.08 8.32
C GLY A 130 -3.81 12.28 7.47
N PHE A 131 -4.06 13.50 6.97
CA PHE A 131 -5.18 13.78 6.07
C PHE A 131 -5.08 12.96 4.79
N ARG A 132 -3.90 12.92 4.17
CA ARG A 132 -3.66 12.06 3.00
C ARG A 132 -3.98 10.60 3.29
N ARG A 133 -3.56 10.06 4.43
CA ARG A 133 -3.88 8.67 4.83
C ARG A 133 -5.39 8.44 4.96
N LEU A 134 -6.12 9.39 5.53
CA LEU A 134 -7.58 9.33 5.67
C LEU A 134 -8.29 9.46 4.31
N ALA A 135 -7.76 10.30 3.40
CA ALA A 135 -8.27 10.52 2.05
C ALA A 135 -7.69 9.54 1.01
N GLY A 136 -7.51 8.27 1.34
CA GLY A 136 -7.08 7.26 0.35
C GLY A 136 -5.58 7.04 0.20
N GLY A 137 -4.74 7.76 0.94
CA GLY A 137 -3.28 7.62 0.93
C GLY A 137 -2.58 8.33 -0.22
N VAL A 138 -3.26 9.20 -0.96
CA VAL A 138 -2.77 9.92 -2.14
C VAL A 138 -1.52 10.79 -1.87
N CYS A 139 -0.72 11.05 -2.92
CA CYS A 139 0.54 11.78 -2.79
C CYS A 139 0.66 13.08 -3.58
N GLY A 140 -0.25 13.29 -4.51
CA GLY A 140 -0.29 14.42 -5.42
C GLY A 140 -1.41 14.20 -6.42
N TYR A 141 -1.50 15.09 -7.39
CA TYR A 141 -2.34 14.80 -8.55
C TYR A 141 -1.72 13.66 -9.38
N PRO A 142 -2.55 12.80 -9.99
CA PRO A 142 -2.03 11.81 -10.90
C PRO A 142 -1.45 12.50 -12.16
N PRO A 143 -0.30 12.04 -12.68
CA PRO A 143 0.36 12.69 -13.82
C PRO A 143 -0.42 12.59 -15.13
N LEU A 144 -1.39 11.67 -15.24
CA LEU A 144 -2.19 11.40 -16.44
C LEU A 144 -3.65 11.86 -16.26
N ARG A 145 -3.87 13.00 -15.61
CA ARG A 145 -5.20 13.62 -15.43
C ARG A 145 -5.93 13.73 -16.79
N GLY A 146 -7.17 13.24 -16.85
CA GLY A 146 -8.01 13.30 -18.05
C GLY A 146 -7.71 12.24 -19.11
N ALA A 147 -6.64 11.46 -18.97
CA ALA A 147 -6.38 10.35 -19.89
C ALA A 147 -7.25 9.13 -19.51
N PRO A 148 -7.81 8.40 -20.49
CA PRO A 148 -8.59 7.17 -20.25
C PRO A 148 -7.66 6.00 -19.91
N VAL A 149 -6.95 6.11 -18.79
CA VAL A 149 -6.00 5.09 -18.31
C VAL A 149 -6.54 4.41 -17.05
N SER A 150 -6.37 3.10 -16.98
CA SER A 150 -6.70 2.29 -15.80
C SER A 150 -5.45 1.88 -15.05
N LEU A 151 -5.54 1.86 -13.72
CA LEU A 151 -4.44 1.41 -12.87
C LEU A 151 -4.28 -0.10 -12.99
N GLN A 152 -3.10 -0.55 -13.40
CA GLN A 152 -2.75 -1.97 -13.48
C GLN A 152 -1.93 -2.38 -12.25
N LEU A 153 -2.18 -3.59 -11.76
CA LEU A 153 -1.38 -4.17 -10.70
C LEU A 153 0.04 -4.51 -11.17
N PRO A 154 1.07 -4.22 -10.36
CA PRO A 154 2.45 -4.53 -10.72
C PRO A 154 2.71 -6.03 -10.48
N VAL A 155 2.36 -6.86 -11.47
CA VAL A 155 2.38 -8.33 -11.38
C VAL A 155 3.74 -8.87 -10.90
N LEU A 156 4.85 -8.37 -11.45
CA LEU A 156 6.20 -8.76 -11.04
C LEU A 156 6.54 -8.34 -9.62
N HIS A 157 6.15 -7.13 -9.22
CA HIS A 157 6.34 -6.72 -7.84
C HIS A 157 5.46 -7.52 -6.89
N CYS A 158 4.21 -7.83 -7.22
CA CYS A 158 3.34 -8.62 -6.35
C CYS A 158 3.88 -10.04 -6.13
N THR A 159 4.01 -10.78 -7.23
CA THR A 159 4.46 -12.19 -7.19
C THR A 159 5.92 -12.34 -6.75
N GLY A 160 6.81 -11.47 -7.24
CA GLY A 160 8.24 -11.54 -6.97
C GLY A 160 8.61 -11.11 -5.55
N ASN A 161 8.02 -10.02 -5.03
CA ASN A 161 8.25 -9.66 -3.63
C ASN A 161 7.63 -10.68 -2.68
N TYR A 162 6.46 -11.24 -3.00
CA TYR A 162 5.90 -12.30 -2.17
C TYR A 162 6.80 -13.55 -2.17
N ALA A 163 7.26 -14.01 -3.34
CA ALA A 163 8.23 -15.10 -3.45
C ALA A 163 9.51 -14.83 -2.65
N LYS A 164 10.07 -13.62 -2.75
CA LYS A 164 11.23 -13.17 -1.96
C LYS A 164 10.97 -13.29 -0.47
N ARG A 165 9.80 -12.82 0.00
CA ARG A 165 9.43 -12.89 1.42
C ARG A 165 9.29 -14.33 1.90
N VAL A 166 8.63 -15.20 1.15
CA VAL A 166 8.49 -16.62 1.50
C VAL A 166 9.85 -17.30 1.62
N VAL A 167 10.74 -17.13 0.63
CA VAL A 167 12.09 -17.72 0.64
C VAL A 167 12.90 -17.22 1.84
N LEU A 168 12.92 -15.90 2.06
CA LEU A 168 13.69 -15.29 3.16
C LEU A 168 13.11 -15.64 4.54
N PHE A 169 11.79 -15.73 4.66
CA PHE A 169 11.12 -16.14 5.89
C PHE A 169 11.47 -17.59 6.26
N ILE A 170 11.30 -18.53 5.31
CA ILE A 170 11.65 -19.94 5.55
C ILE A 170 13.12 -20.07 5.93
N LEU A 171 14.00 -19.34 5.22
CA LEU A 171 15.43 -19.29 5.50
C LEU A 171 15.72 -18.76 6.92
N ALA A 172 15.05 -17.68 7.34
CA ALA A 172 15.22 -17.08 8.65
C ALA A 172 14.65 -17.93 9.80
N CYS A 173 13.72 -18.83 9.51
CA CYS A 173 13.22 -19.81 10.47
C CYS A 173 14.10 -21.07 10.58
N GLN A 174 15.13 -21.24 9.73
CA GLN A 174 16.04 -22.37 9.87
C GLN A 174 17.02 -22.16 11.03
N PRO A 175 17.45 -23.23 11.72
CA PRO A 175 18.59 -23.17 12.64
C PRO A 175 19.84 -22.61 11.95
N ALA A 176 20.69 -21.87 12.67
CA ALA A 176 21.83 -21.13 12.10
C ALA A 176 22.70 -21.96 11.12
N GLY A 177 23.08 -23.18 11.51
CA GLY A 177 23.89 -24.06 10.66
C GLY A 177 23.18 -24.55 9.38
N LEU A 178 21.85 -24.72 9.42
CA LEU A 178 21.05 -25.06 8.24
C LEU A 178 20.76 -23.82 7.38
N GLN A 179 20.56 -22.67 8.01
CA GLN A 179 20.35 -21.39 7.34
C GLN A 179 21.51 -21.07 6.38
N ASP A 180 22.76 -21.18 6.83
CA ASP A 180 23.92 -20.88 5.99
C ASP A 180 24.12 -21.89 4.86
N LYS A 181 23.82 -23.16 5.11
CA LYS A 181 23.84 -24.20 4.07
C LYS A 181 22.77 -23.93 3.01
N ALA A 182 21.52 -23.71 3.43
CA ALA A 182 20.41 -23.39 2.54
C ALA A 182 20.68 -22.12 1.73
N ARG A 183 21.22 -21.06 2.36
CA ARG A 183 21.62 -19.82 1.68
C ARG A 183 22.63 -20.09 0.57
N ARG A 184 23.69 -20.86 0.84
CA ARG A 184 24.70 -21.20 -0.17
C ARG A 184 24.10 -22.01 -1.33
N VAL A 185 23.22 -22.97 -1.04
CA VAL A 185 22.53 -23.76 -2.08
C VAL A 185 21.63 -22.87 -2.94
N LEU A 186 20.84 -21.98 -2.34
CA LEU A 186 19.99 -21.04 -3.09
C LEU A 186 20.82 -20.12 -4.00
N LEU A 187 21.94 -19.59 -3.47
CA LEU A 187 22.87 -18.77 -4.26
C LEU A 187 23.48 -19.55 -5.42
N ALA A 188 23.90 -20.80 -5.20
CA ALA A 188 24.42 -21.68 -6.23
C ALA A 188 23.37 -22.01 -7.31
N ILE A 189 22.10 -22.22 -6.94
CA ILE A 189 21.00 -22.44 -7.89
C ILE A 189 20.82 -21.21 -8.78
N SER A 190 20.85 -20.01 -8.19
CA SER A 190 20.68 -18.74 -8.90
C SER A 190 21.92 -18.24 -9.65
N GLY A 191 23.10 -18.79 -9.36
CA GLY A 191 24.37 -18.31 -9.90
C GLY A 191 24.76 -16.90 -9.43
N LYS A 192 24.47 -16.56 -8.15
CA LYS A 192 24.73 -15.23 -7.58
C LYS A 192 25.64 -15.28 -6.35
N GLY A 193 26.40 -14.22 -6.13
CA GLY A 193 27.25 -14.07 -4.95
C GLY A 193 26.49 -13.62 -3.69
N SER A 194 25.33 -12.96 -3.82
CA SER A 194 24.57 -12.48 -2.67
C SER A 194 23.06 -12.50 -2.91
N MET A 195 22.29 -12.71 -1.83
CA MET A 195 20.82 -12.72 -1.91
C MET A 195 20.24 -11.34 -2.27
N GLY A 196 20.99 -10.27 -1.98
CA GLY A 196 20.61 -8.90 -2.33
C GLY A 196 20.71 -8.60 -3.82
N SER A 197 21.58 -9.34 -4.55
CA SER A 197 21.75 -9.21 -6.00
C SER A 197 20.69 -9.95 -6.82
N LEU A 198 19.78 -10.68 -6.16
CA LEU A 198 18.73 -11.45 -6.82
C LEU A 198 17.61 -10.54 -7.34
N TYR A 199 17.26 -10.72 -8.61
CA TYR A 199 16.08 -10.13 -9.21
C TYR A 199 14.81 -10.82 -8.70
N LEU A 200 13.69 -10.10 -8.75
CA LEU A 200 12.38 -10.63 -8.35
C LEU A 200 11.99 -11.91 -9.10
N ARG A 201 12.38 -12.03 -10.38
CA ARG A 201 12.16 -13.25 -11.17
C ARG A 201 12.94 -14.45 -10.64
N GLU A 202 14.18 -14.24 -10.22
CA GLU A 202 15.04 -15.30 -9.69
C GLU A 202 14.46 -15.86 -8.39
N PHE A 203 13.83 -15.03 -7.55
CA PHE A 203 13.08 -15.53 -6.39
C PHE A 203 11.91 -16.44 -6.77
N ARG A 204 11.18 -16.16 -7.86
CA ARG A 204 10.12 -17.08 -8.34
C ARG A 204 10.71 -18.42 -8.79
N GLU A 205 11.89 -18.40 -9.42
CA GLU A 205 12.61 -19.62 -9.82
C GLU A 205 13.09 -20.43 -8.61
N LEU A 206 13.58 -19.75 -7.56
CA LEU A 206 13.96 -20.38 -6.30
C LEU A 206 12.77 -21.03 -5.58
N VAL A 207 11.58 -20.39 -5.60
CA VAL A 207 10.35 -21.01 -5.09
C VAL A 207 10.05 -22.31 -5.83
N ALA A 208 10.07 -22.29 -7.17
CA ALA A 208 9.85 -23.49 -7.98
C ALA A 208 10.88 -24.59 -7.66
N ALA A 209 12.16 -24.23 -7.53
CA ALA A 209 13.22 -25.17 -7.16
C ALA A 209 12.99 -25.77 -5.77
N ALA A 210 12.56 -24.97 -4.79
CA ALA A 210 12.26 -25.43 -3.44
C ALA A 210 11.00 -26.30 -3.35
N VAL A 211 10.01 -26.10 -4.24
CA VAL A 211 8.88 -27.04 -4.38
C VAL A 211 9.38 -28.42 -4.83
N VAL A 212 10.31 -28.45 -5.79
CA VAL A 212 10.85 -29.72 -6.31
C VAL A 212 11.80 -30.39 -5.32
N HIS A 213 12.65 -29.60 -4.68
CA HIS A 213 13.68 -30.03 -3.75
C HIS A 213 13.55 -29.30 -2.41
N PRO A 214 12.56 -29.66 -1.55
CA PRO A 214 12.36 -29.00 -0.26
C PRO A 214 13.57 -29.17 0.69
N ALA A 215 14.38 -30.20 0.46
CA ALA A 215 15.66 -30.45 1.12
C ALA A 215 16.67 -29.30 0.98
N VAL A 216 16.46 -28.35 0.06
CA VAL A 216 17.23 -27.10 -0.02
C VAL A 216 17.17 -26.34 1.32
N PHE A 217 16.04 -26.40 2.02
CA PHE A 217 15.89 -25.83 3.35
C PHE A 217 16.10 -26.88 4.45
N SER A 218 15.39 -28.00 4.37
CA SER A 218 15.48 -29.10 5.34
C SER A 218 14.87 -30.38 4.77
N ASN A 219 15.43 -31.54 5.14
CA ASN A 219 14.86 -32.85 4.80
C ASN A 219 13.49 -33.09 5.46
N SER A 220 13.20 -32.38 6.55
CA SER A 220 11.95 -32.43 7.31
C SER A 220 11.23 -31.08 7.26
N LEU A 221 11.16 -30.46 6.08
CA LEU A 221 10.50 -29.16 5.92
C LEU A 221 9.05 -29.18 6.42
N ASP A 222 8.72 -28.24 7.31
CA ASP A 222 7.39 -28.15 7.92
C ASP A 222 6.27 -28.05 6.84
N PRO A 223 5.11 -28.71 7.06
CA PRO A 223 4.00 -28.67 6.11
C PRO A 223 3.54 -27.26 5.74
N ALA A 224 3.56 -26.29 6.67
CA ALA A 224 3.16 -24.91 6.39
C ALA A 224 4.10 -24.24 5.39
N PHE A 225 5.42 -24.46 5.50
CA PHE A 225 6.41 -23.95 4.55
C PHE A 225 6.27 -24.61 3.18
N SER A 226 6.00 -25.91 3.15
CA SER A 226 5.72 -26.63 1.90
C SER A 226 4.47 -26.07 1.19
N ILE A 227 3.40 -25.82 1.93
CA ILE A 227 2.15 -25.24 1.40
C ILE A 227 2.39 -23.81 0.91
N LEU A 228 3.13 -22.97 1.66
CA LEU A 228 3.51 -21.62 1.21
C LEU A 228 4.24 -21.66 -0.14
N LEU A 229 5.23 -22.54 -0.28
CA LEU A 229 5.99 -22.69 -1.53
C LEU A 229 5.09 -23.16 -2.69
N GLN A 230 4.28 -24.19 -2.48
CA GLN A 230 3.41 -24.75 -3.52
C GLN A 230 2.34 -23.75 -3.97
N LEU A 231 1.65 -23.09 -3.05
CA LEU A 231 0.64 -22.10 -3.40
C LEU A 231 1.28 -20.84 -4.02
N THR A 232 2.46 -20.42 -3.57
CA THR A 232 3.20 -19.32 -4.21
C THR A 232 3.57 -19.67 -5.64
N GLN A 233 4.05 -20.90 -5.88
CA GLN A 233 4.36 -21.37 -7.22
C GLN A 233 3.12 -21.40 -8.12
N LEU A 234 1.98 -21.90 -7.61
CA LEU A 234 0.71 -21.89 -8.34
C LEU A 234 0.27 -20.46 -8.67
N MET A 235 0.22 -19.56 -7.68
CA MET A 235 -0.15 -18.17 -7.87
C MET A 235 0.73 -17.49 -8.93
N ASN A 236 2.05 -17.65 -8.84
CA ASN A 236 3.00 -17.04 -9.78
C ASN A 236 2.80 -17.54 -11.22
N ALA A 237 2.66 -18.86 -11.39
CA ALA A 237 2.48 -19.47 -12.70
C ALA A 237 1.10 -19.17 -13.29
N ALA A 238 0.05 -19.24 -12.48
CA ALA A 238 -1.32 -18.98 -12.90
C ALA A 238 -1.53 -17.51 -13.26
N TRP A 239 -1.02 -16.55 -12.48
CA TRP A 239 -1.13 -15.15 -12.86
C TRP A 239 -0.43 -14.88 -14.20
N ARG A 240 0.71 -15.50 -14.45
CA ARG A 240 1.36 -15.42 -15.77
C ARG A 240 0.51 -16.03 -16.88
N GLY A 241 -0.11 -17.18 -16.64
CA GLY A 241 -1.09 -17.78 -17.55
C GLY A 241 -2.27 -16.85 -17.86
N ALA A 242 -2.73 -16.07 -16.87
CA ALA A 242 -3.78 -15.06 -17.06
C ALA A 242 -3.33 -13.94 -18.01
N LEU A 243 -2.05 -13.53 -17.92
CA LEU A 243 -1.51 -12.48 -18.80
C LEU A 243 -1.26 -12.94 -20.23
N THR A 244 -0.70 -14.14 -20.40
CA THR A 244 -0.16 -14.61 -21.68
C THR A 244 -0.98 -15.73 -22.31
N GLY A 245 -2.10 -16.11 -21.71
CA GLY A 245 -2.95 -17.19 -22.18
C GLY A 245 -3.50 -16.91 -23.58
N PRO A 246 -3.44 -17.87 -24.51
CA PRO A 246 -3.79 -17.65 -25.92
C PRO A 246 -5.29 -17.39 -26.14
N GLY A 247 -6.15 -17.80 -25.21
CA GLY A 247 -7.61 -17.61 -25.31
C GLY A 247 -8.25 -17.14 -23.99
N ALA A 248 -9.44 -16.56 -24.08
CA ALA A 248 -10.15 -15.97 -22.94
C ALA A 248 -10.41 -16.99 -21.81
N ALA A 249 -10.86 -18.20 -22.14
CA ALA A 249 -11.10 -19.25 -21.16
C ALA A 249 -9.84 -19.69 -20.39
N VAL A 250 -8.69 -19.77 -21.07
CA VAL A 250 -7.41 -20.10 -20.43
C VAL A 250 -6.96 -18.95 -19.53
N ARG A 251 -7.15 -17.70 -19.95
CA ARG A 251 -6.83 -16.53 -19.13
C ARG A 251 -7.70 -16.48 -17.88
N GLU A 252 -9.00 -16.68 -18.03
CA GLU A 252 -9.95 -16.72 -16.92
C GLU A 252 -9.65 -17.86 -15.95
N GLY A 253 -9.45 -19.09 -16.46
CA GLY A 253 -9.06 -20.24 -15.64
C GLY A 253 -7.76 -20.01 -14.88
N SER A 254 -6.80 -19.32 -15.51
CA SER A 254 -5.54 -18.96 -14.89
C SER A 254 -5.71 -17.86 -13.83
N ALA A 255 -6.58 -16.87 -14.05
CA ALA A 255 -6.90 -15.83 -13.08
C ALA A 255 -7.63 -16.42 -11.86
N ALA A 256 -8.62 -17.30 -12.08
CA ALA A 256 -9.32 -18.02 -11.02
C ALA A 256 -8.37 -18.88 -10.18
N ALA A 257 -7.45 -19.61 -10.82
CA ALA A 257 -6.43 -20.39 -10.12
C ALA A 257 -5.46 -19.50 -9.30
N ALA A 258 -5.08 -18.33 -9.82
CA ALA A 258 -4.26 -17.37 -9.09
C ALA A 258 -5.00 -16.80 -7.87
N GLN A 259 -6.29 -16.48 -8.03
CA GLN A 259 -7.14 -15.99 -6.95
C GLN A 259 -7.34 -17.04 -5.86
N LEU A 260 -7.63 -18.29 -6.24
CA LEU A 260 -7.77 -19.40 -5.31
C LEU A 260 -6.49 -19.61 -4.50
N ALA A 261 -5.34 -19.68 -5.18
CA ALA A 261 -4.05 -19.86 -4.52
C ALA A 261 -3.75 -18.72 -3.54
N ALA A 262 -3.99 -17.48 -3.95
CA ALA A 262 -3.78 -16.30 -3.10
C ALA A 262 -4.75 -16.26 -1.91
N SER A 263 -6.01 -16.65 -2.10
CA SER A 263 -7.03 -16.71 -1.05
C SER A 263 -6.73 -17.75 0.02
N LEU A 264 -6.03 -18.83 -0.35
CA LEU A 264 -5.51 -19.83 0.60
C LEU A 264 -4.21 -19.37 1.28
N LEU A 265 -3.35 -18.65 0.55
CA LEU A 265 -2.12 -18.05 1.10
C LEU A 265 -2.41 -16.95 2.12
N GLY A 266 -3.44 -16.13 1.92
CA GLY A 266 -3.75 -14.95 2.73
C GLY A 266 -3.84 -15.26 4.23
N PRO A 267 -4.81 -16.10 4.66
CA PRO A 267 -4.98 -16.47 6.06
C PRO A 267 -3.76 -17.15 6.67
N LEU A 268 -3.09 -18.04 5.92
CA LEU A 268 -1.87 -18.70 6.38
C LEU A 268 -0.74 -17.70 6.61
N TRP A 269 -0.52 -16.80 5.65
CA TRP A 269 0.52 -15.78 5.72
C TRP A 269 0.27 -14.81 6.89
N GLU A 270 -0.97 -14.37 7.09
CA GLU A 270 -1.34 -13.52 8.21
C GLU A 270 -0.96 -14.14 9.57
N ASP A 271 -1.19 -15.44 9.70
CA ASP A 271 -0.92 -16.17 10.94
C ASP A 271 0.58 -16.43 11.18
N VAL A 272 1.34 -16.77 10.14
CA VAL A 272 2.77 -17.15 10.29
C VAL A 272 3.74 -15.99 10.14
N LYS A 273 3.36 -14.91 9.44
CA LYS A 273 4.22 -13.72 9.24
C LYS A 273 4.72 -13.09 10.56
N PRO A 274 3.95 -13.04 11.67
CA PRO A 274 4.47 -12.54 12.95
C PRO A 274 5.65 -13.35 13.51
N LEU A 275 5.91 -14.55 12.98
CA LEU A 275 7.09 -15.34 13.33
C LEU A 275 8.36 -14.90 12.58
N ASP A 276 8.24 -14.08 11.54
CA ASP A 276 9.38 -13.58 10.77
C ASP A 276 10.28 -12.69 11.64
N PRO A 277 11.53 -13.09 11.92
CA PRO A 277 12.41 -12.33 12.79
C PRO A 277 12.91 -11.03 12.16
N VAL A 278 12.83 -10.89 10.84
CA VAL A 278 13.38 -9.76 10.09
C VAL A 278 12.27 -8.80 9.67
N THR A 279 11.17 -9.32 9.11
CA THR A 279 10.15 -8.48 8.44
C THR A 279 8.71 -8.65 8.90
N LYS A 280 8.50 -9.14 10.13
CA LYS A 280 7.17 -9.21 10.77
C LYS A 280 6.36 -7.91 10.66
N ASP A 281 7.01 -6.75 10.83
CA ASP A 281 6.34 -5.44 10.85
C ASP A 281 6.13 -4.83 9.45
N ALA A 282 6.72 -5.43 8.41
CA ALA A 282 6.63 -4.91 7.04
C ALA A 282 5.24 -5.21 6.44
N LYS A 283 4.40 -4.18 6.26
CA LYS A 283 3.04 -4.34 5.69
C LYS A 283 2.98 -4.46 4.16
N VAL A 284 4.09 -4.24 3.47
CA VAL A 284 4.19 -4.25 1.99
C VAL A 284 3.72 -5.57 1.37
N SER A 285 3.98 -6.72 2.00
CA SER A 285 3.55 -8.03 1.49
C SER A 285 2.03 -8.25 1.54
N THR A 286 1.33 -7.52 2.42
CA THR A 286 -0.13 -7.59 2.53
C THR A 286 -0.80 -7.01 1.28
N LEU A 287 -0.27 -5.90 0.73
CA LEU A 287 -0.75 -5.32 -0.53
C LEU A 287 -0.48 -6.25 -1.72
N TYR A 288 0.70 -6.87 -1.77
CA TYR A 288 1.08 -7.75 -2.87
C TYR A 288 0.25 -9.04 -2.94
N LEU A 289 -0.26 -9.52 -1.81
CA LEU A 289 -1.15 -10.68 -1.76
C LEU A 289 -2.63 -10.31 -1.88
N HIS A 290 -3.02 -9.09 -1.47
CA HIS A 290 -4.36 -8.56 -1.70
C HIS A 290 -4.73 -8.49 -3.19
N ALA A 291 -3.80 -7.99 -4.00
CA ALA A 291 -3.96 -7.85 -5.44
C ALA A 291 -4.47 -9.13 -6.13
N PRO A 292 -3.83 -10.30 -5.95
CA PRO A 292 -4.35 -11.54 -6.50
C PRO A 292 -5.57 -12.11 -5.79
N ILE A 293 -5.84 -11.77 -4.52
CA ILE A 293 -7.07 -12.19 -3.83
C ILE A 293 -8.31 -11.52 -4.43
N VAL A 294 -8.21 -10.26 -4.84
CA VAL A 294 -9.41 -9.44 -5.16
C VAL A 294 -9.46 -8.98 -6.62
N HIS A 295 -8.32 -8.62 -7.21
CA HIS A 295 -8.30 -7.83 -8.45
C HIS A 295 -7.77 -8.59 -9.68
N VAL A 296 -7.16 -9.77 -9.51
CA VAL A 296 -6.56 -10.50 -10.64
C VAL A 296 -7.58 -10.88 -11.72
N ARG A 297 -8.81 -11.20 -11.36
CA ARG A 297 -9.86 -11.56 -12.33
C ARG A 297 -10.26 -10.38 -13.20
N GLY A 298 -10.60 -9.24 -12.58
CA GLY A 298 -10.96 -8.02 -13.31
C GLY A 298 -9.85 -7.50 -14.21
N GLN A 299 -8.58 -7.67 -13.82
CA GLN A 299 -7.45 -7.11 -14.58
C GLN A 299 -6.81 -8.07 -15.58
N SER A 300 -6.84 -9.38 -15.34
CA SER A 300 -6.09 -10.37 -16.13
C SER A 300 -6.95 -11.53 -16.64
N GLY A 301 -8.23 -11.62 -16.24
CA GLY A 301 -9.16 -12.66 -16.67
C GLY A 301 -9.78 -12.41 -18.05
N ALA A 302 -10.94 -13.02 -18.31
CA ALA A 302 -11.73 -12.85 -19.52
C ALA A 302 -12.29 -11.43 -19.66
N ALA A 303 -12.61 -10.78 -18.54
CA ALA A 303 -13.09 -9.39 -18.50
C ALA A 303 -11.98 -8.34 -18.73
N ARG A 304 -10.74 -8.76 -18.98
CA ARG A 304 -9.64 -7.85 -19.31
C ARG A 304 -10.01 -7.05 -20.57
N ALA A 305 -9.88 -5.73 -20.49
CA ALA A 305 -10.02 -4.84 -21.64
C ALA A 305 -9.13 -5.28 -22.82
N GLU A 306 -9.64 -5.14 -24.06
CA GLU A 306 -8.96 -5.54 -25.30
C GLU A 306 -7.70 -4.73 -25.62
N VAL A 307 -7.31 -3.80 -24.74
CA VAL A 307 -6.07 -3.05 -24.85
C VAL A 307 -4.84 -3.92 -24.58
N ALA A 308 -3.70 -3.50 -25.12
CA ALA A 308 -2.41 -4.12 -24.85
C ALA A 308 -2.11 -4.08 -23.34
N PHE A 309 -2.09 -5.24 -22.68
CA PHE A 309 -1.69 -5.34 -21.29
C PHE A 309 -0.17 -5.32 -21.20
N VAL A 310 0.41 -4.20 -20.76
CA VAL A 310 1.84 -4.05 -20.56
C VAL A 310 2.13 -4.22 -19.07
N SER A 311 2.45 -5.44 -18.65
CA SER A 311 2.78 -5.68 -17.25
C SER A 311 4.14 -5.06 -16.91
N ASP A 312 4.37 -4.76 -15.63
CA ASP A 312 5.71 -4.44 -15.12
C ASP A 312 6.75 -5.54 -15.42
N ASP A 313 6.34 -6.81 -15.48
CA ASP A 313 7.18 -7.89 -15.99
C ASP A 313 7.61 -7.67 -17.46
N ASN A 314 6.73 -7.20 -18.36
CA ASN A 314 7.13 -6.82 -19.72
C ASN A 314 8.11 -5.65 -19.68
N MET A 315 7.80 -4.59 -18.94
CA MET A 315 8.63 -3.38 -18.83
C MET A 315 10.04 -3.70 -18.30
N GLU A 316 10.17 -4.46 -17.21
CA GLU A 316 11.47 -4.87 -16.68
C GLU A 316 12.23 -5.75 -17.68
N GLY A 317 11.49 -6.52 -18.49
CA GLY A 317 12.05 -7.26 -19.62
C GLY A 317 12.72 -6.32 -20.63
N HIS A 318 12.02 -5.26 -21.03
CA HIS A 318 12.51 -4.26 -21.97
C HIS A 318 13.69 -3.46 -21.39
N ILE A 319 13.59 -2.98 -20.16
CA ILE A 319 14.66 -2.25 -19.47
C ILE A 319 15.96 -3.07 -19.46
N ARG A 320 15.88 -4.38 -19.20
CA ARG A 320 17.04 -5.26 -19.24
C ARG A 320 17.64 -5.39 -20.64
N GLY A 321 16.81 -5.43 -21.69
CA GLY A 321 17.28 -5.44 -23.08
C GLY A 321 18.01 -4.16 -23.45
N VAL A 322 17.40 -3.02 -23.10
CA VAL A 322 18.00 -1.69 -23.26
C VAL A 322 19.34 -1.64 -22.54
N GLY A 323 19.39 -2.06 -21.27
CA GLY A 323 20.64 -2.09 -20.50
C GLY A 323 21.72 -2.96 -21.13
N ARG A 324 21.37 -4.13 -21.69
CA ARG A 324 22.32 -4.98 -22.43
C ARG A 324 22.80 -4.32 -23.72
N TYR A 325 21.90 -3.70 -24.46
CA TYR A 325 22.27 -2.96 -25.67
C TYR A 325 23.27 -1.86 -25.32
N LEU A 326 22.94 -1.02 -24.34
CA LEU A 326 23.81 0.07 -23.89
C LEU A 326 25.16 -0.43 -23.39
N HIS A 327 25.21 -1.53 -22.63
CA HIS A 327 26.47 -2.12 -22.18
C HIS A 327 27.33 -2.63 -23.34
N ASN A 328 26.71 -3.23 -24.37
CA ASN A 328 27.43 -3.78 -25.52
C ASN A 328 27.80 -2.71 -26.58
N HIS A 329 27.17 -1.54 -26.52
CA HIS A 329 27.34 -0.45 -27.50
C HIS A 329 27.73 0.87 -26.82
N SER A 330 28.25 0.82 -25.59
CA SER A 330 28.79 1.99 -24.90
C SER A 330 30.08 2.41 -25.59
N ASN A 331 29.95 3.15 -26.69
CA ASN A 331 31.01 3.86 -27.38
C ASN A 331 30.85 5.37 -27.12
N ASN A 332 31.74 6.19 -27.68
CA ASN A 332 31.68 7.67 -27.59
C ASN A 332 30.50 8.29 -28.41
N ALA A 333 29.49 7.51 -28.79
CA ALA A 333 28.33 8.03 -29.50
C ALA A 333 27.50 8.95 -28.61
N SER A 334 26.91 9.97 -29.22
CA SER A 334 25.99 10.85 -28.49
C SER A 334 24.76 10.08 -27.99
N PRO A 335 24.08 10.52 -26.91
CA PRO A 335 22.84 9.90 -26.48
C PRO A 335 21.78 9.83 -27.59
N ALA A 336 21.74 10.82 -28.48
CA ALA A 336 20.83 10.84 -29.63
C ALA A 336 21.15 9.74 -30.64
N GLU A 337 22.44 9.51 -30.92
CA GLU A 337 22.91 8.45 -31.81
C GLU A 337 22.66 7.07 -31.21
N LEU A 338 22.96 6.86 -29.92
CA LEU A 338 22.67 5.61 -29.22
C LEU A 338 21.17 5.27 -29.23
N LEU A 339 20.31 6.25 -28.99
CA LEU A 339 18.86 6.06 -29.04
C LEU A 339 18.35 5.80 -30.46
N SER A 340 18.90 6.51 -31.45
CA SER A 340 18.54 6.32 -32.87
C SER A 340 18.96 4.95 -33.38
N ASN A 341 20.18 4.51 -33.05
CA ASN A 341 20.68 3.18 -33.38
C ASN A 341 19.85 2.10 -32.68
N MET A 342 19.52 2.29 -31.40
CA MET A 342 18.66 1.37 -30.65
C MET A 342 17.26 1.25 -31.26
N ALA A 343 16.66 2.36 -31.69
CA ALA A 343 15.37 2.37 -32.38
C ALA A 343 15.46 1.63 -33.74
N ALA A 344 16.53 1.90 -34.51
CA ALA A 344 16.77 1.24 -35.80
C ALA A 344 16.93 -0.27 -35.67
N VAL A 345 17.56 -0.76 -34.60
CA VAL A 345 17.77 -2.19 -34.35
C VAL A 345 16.72 -2.83 -33.43
N GLN A 346 15.67 -2.10 -33.02
CA GLN A 346 14.72 -2.56 -32.01
C GLN A 346 14.08 -3.91 -32.38
N LYS A 347 13.71 -4.12 -33.65
CA LYS A 347 13.14 -5.40 -34.11
C LYS A 347 14.16 -6.54 -34.16
N ALA A 348 15.42 -6.26 -34.47
CA ALA A 348 16.50 -7.25 -34.62
C ALA A 348 17.18 -7.61 -33.28
N THR A 349 17.30 -6.66 -32.35
CA THR A 349 18.10 -6.78 -31.13
C THR A 349 17.25 -6.77 -29.86
N ILE A 350 16.05 -6.18 -29.91
CA ILE A 350 15.10 -6.03 -28.80
C ILE A 350 13.82 -6.86 -29.07
N GLY A 351 13.86 -7.74 -30.08
CA GLY A 351 12.81 -8.71 -30.38
C GLY A 351 12.59 -9.70 -29.23
N PHE A 352 11.83 -9.30 -28.21
CA PHE A 352 11.37 -10.16 -27.12
C PHE A 352 10.22 -11.09 -27.54
N SER A 353 10.19 -11.49 -28.80
CA SER A 353 9.19 -12.41 -29.36
C SER A 353 9.38 -13.84 -28.91
N THR A 354 10.52 -14.21 -28.31
CA THR A 354 10.69 -15.54 -27.71
C THR A 354 9.84 -15.65 -26.45
N PRO A 355 8.80 -16.51 -26.44
CA PRO A 355 8.03 -16.74 -25.23
C PRO A 355 8.96 -17.28 -24.15
N ARG A 356 9.13 -16.53 -23.07
CA ARG A 356 10.01 -16.91 -21.97
C ARG A 356 9.42 -18.11 -21.25
N SER A 357 9.90 -19.30 -21.59
CA SER A 357 9.41 -20.60 -21.14
C SER A 357 10.24 -21.16 -19.97
N HIS A 358 10.45 -20.37 -18.91
CA HIS A 358 11.04 -20.92 -17.69
C HIS A 358 10.03 -21.86 -17.02
N PRO A 359 10.39 -23.05 -16.49
CA PRO A 359 9.43 -23.95 -15.87
C PRO A 359 8.61 -23.32 -14.73
N SER A 360 9.17 -22.35 -14.01
CA SER A 360 8.45 -21.63 -12.94
C SER A 360 7.27 -20.78 -13.43
N SER A 361 7.19 -20.48 -14.74
CA SER A 361 6.04 -19.76 -15.33
C SER A 361 4.90 -20.67 -15.80
N LEU A 362 5.05 -21.99 -15.67
CA LEU A 362 4.07 -22.96 -16.17
C LEU A 362 3.23 -23.52 -15.02
N VAL A 363 1.92 -23.67 -15.27
CA VAL A 363 1.00 -24.30 -14.32
C VAL A 363 1.10 -25.81 -14.45
N PHE A 364 1.30 -26.48 -13.30
CA PHE A 364 1.36 -27.94 -13.20
C PHE A 364 0.26 -28.53 -12.31
N THR A 365 -0.56 -27.69 -11.68
CA THR A 365 -1.60 -28.12 -10.74
C THR A 365 -2.90 -28.39 -11.44
N LYS A 366 -3.48 -29.56 -11.19
CA LYS A 366 -4.85 -29.90 -11.61
C LYS A 366 -5.85 -29.72 -10.48
N VAL A 367 -5.45 -30.04 -9.24
CA VAL A 367 -6.36 -30.12 -8.09
C VAL A 367 -5.73 -29.43 -6.88
N VAL A 368 -6.54 -28.66 -6.17
CA VAL A 368 -6.23 -28.13 -4.84
C VAL A 368 -7.21 -28.74 -3.84
N ARG A 369 -6.69 -29.42 -2.81
CA ARG A 369 -7.47 -30.02 -1.74
C ARG A 369 -7.35 -29.18 -0.48
N VAL A 370 -8.47 -28.74 0.09
CA VAL A 370 -8.49 -27.86 1.27
C VAL A 370 -9.09 -28.62 2.44
N CYS A 371 -8.34 -28.70 3.54
CA CYS A 371 -8.79 -29.36 4.77
C CYS A 371 -9.66 -28.42 5.62
N ARG A 372 -10.64 -28.96 6.34
CA ARG A 372 -11.41 -28.24 7.38
C ARG A 372 -10.55 -27.49 8.39
N CYS A 373 -9.31 -27.93 8.64
CA CYS A 373 -8.41 -27.23 9.57
C CYS A 373 -8.09 -25.81 9.14
N TRP A 374 -8.33 -25.45 7.87
CA TRP A 374 -8.16 -24.09 7.39
C TRP A 374 -9.12 -23.09 8.06
N LYS A 375 -10.23 -23.57 8.64
CA LYS A 375 -11.16 -22.74 9.43
C LYS A 375 -10.51 -22.15 10.70
N ALA A 376 -9.36 -22.66 11.13
CA ALA A 376 -8.67 -22.20 12.34
C ALA A 376 -7.78 -20.95 12.13
N PHE A 377 -7.61 -20.46 10.89
CA PHE A 377 -6.74 -19.32 10.60
C PHE A 377 -7.44 -17.97 10.86
N GLY A 378 -7.05 -17.31 11.96
CA GLY A 378 -7.61 -16.03 12.38
C GLY A 378 -9.11 -16.06 12.77
N ARG A 379 -9.69 -14.88 13.03
CA ARG A 379 -11.11 -14.75 13.42
C ARG A 379 -12.06 -15.03 12.26
N ASP A 380 -11.64 -14.74 11.03
CA ASP A 380 -12.45 -14.88 9.82
C ASP A 380 -12.28 -16.25 9.14
N GLY A 381 -11.50 -17.17 9.70
CA GLY A 381 -11.17 -18.47 9.09
C GLY A 381 -12.38 -19.28 8.59
N PRO A 382 -13.48 -19.42 9.37
CA PRO A 382 -14.69 -20.10 8.88
C PRO A 382 -15.33 -19.40 7.68
N ALA A 383 -15.41 -18.06 7.71
CA ALA A 383 -15.96 -17.25 6.63
C ALA A 383 -15.07 -17.29 5.37
N ASP A 384 -13.75 -17.30 5.53
CA ASP A 384 -12.81 -17.44 4.40
C ASP A 384 -12.93 -18.79 3.71
N VAL A 385 -13.09 -19.89 4.48
CA VAL A 385 -13.31 -21.23 3.89
C VAL A 385 -14.65 -21.29 3.16
N GLU A 386 -15.70 -20.67 3.70
CA GLU A 386 -16.98 -20.58 3.01
C GLU A 386 -16.88 -19.72 1.74
N ALA A 387 -16.14 -18.61 1.77
CA ALA A 387 -15.89 -17.81 0.58
C ALA A 387 -15.10 -18.56 -0.50
N VAL A 388 -14.11 -19.38 -0.11
CA VAL A 388 -13.38 -20.28 -1.03
C VAL A 388 -14.31 -21.35 -1.60
N ARG A 389 -15.20 -21.92 -0.77
CA ARG A 389 -16.20 -22.89 -1.21
C ARG A 389 -17.18 -22.27 -2.20
N ALA A 390 -17.72 -21.09 -1.93
CA ALA A 390 -18.59 -20.35 -2.84
C ALA A 390 -17.86 -20.04 -4.16
N LEU A 391 -16.64 -19.51 -4.08
CA LEU A 391 -15.79 -19.28 -5.26
C LEU A 391 -15.64 -20.56 -6.10
N ALA A 392 -15.36 -21.70 -5.49
CA ALA A 392 -15.17 -22.95 -6.21
C ALA A 392 -16.47 -23.57 -6.76
N ARG A 393 -17.62 -23.25 -6.15
CA ARG A 393 -18.94 -23.75 -6.56
C ARG A 393 -19.55 -22.92 -7.68
N ASP A 394 -19.44 -21.59 -7.57
CA ASP A 394 -20.18 -20.65 -8.42
C ASP A 394 -19.38 -20.22 -9.67
N ASP A 395 -18.08 -20.52 -9.70
CA ASP A 395 -17.18 -20.13 -10.79
C ASP A 395 -17.04 -21.23 -11.85
N ALA A 396 -17.43 -20.94 -13.09
CA ALA A 396 -17.31 -21.85 -14.22
C ALA A 396 -15.86 -22.28 -14.53
N ALA A 397 -14.85 -21.56 -14.01
CA ALA A 397 -13.45 -21.93 -14.14
C ALA A 397 -12.98 -23.00 -13.13
N LEU A 398 -13.82 -23.38 -12.17
CA LEU A 398 -13.51 -24.29 -11.07
C LEU A 398 -14.58 -25.39 -10.98
N GLU A 399 -14.19 -26.58 -10.50
CA GLU A 399 -15.13 -27.65 -10.15
C GLU A 399 -14.91 -28.03 -8.69
N LEU A 400 -15.96 -28.00 -7.88
CA LEU A 400 -15.92 -28.36 -6.47
C LEU A 400 -16.52 -29.76 -6.23
N GLU A 401 -15.75 -30.60 -5.54
CA GLU A 401 -16.22 -31.85 -4.95
C GLU A 401 -16.03 -31.80 -3.42
N GLU A 402 -17.10 -32.05 -2.66
CA GLU A 402 -17.05 -32.09 -1.20
C GLU A 402 -16.89 -33.53 -0.72
N LEU A 403 -15.75 -33.81 -0.10
CA LEU A 403 -15.40 -35.13 0.39
C LEU A 403 -15.51 -35.20 1.91
N ARG A 404 -15.70 -36.42 2.44
CA ARG A 404 -15.71 -36.69 3.89
C ARG A 404 -16.74 -35.82 4.65
N GLY A 405 -17.94 -35.65 4.10
CA GLY A 405 -18.99 -34.83 4.71
C GLY A 405 -18.68 -33.32 4.75
N GLY A 406 -17.87 -32.82 3.81
CA GLY A 406 -17.47 -31.41 3.73
C GLY A 406 -16.22 -31.06 4.55
N ASP A 407 -15.56 -32.06 5.14
CA ASP A 407 -14.28 -31.89 5.84
C ASP A 407 -13.09 -31.67 4.89
N GLU A 408 -13.29 -31.98 3.61
CA GLU A 408 -12.33 -31.79 2.53
C GLU A 408 -13.03 -31.19 1.32
N LEU A 409 -12.51 -30.05 0.83
CA LEU A 409 -12.90 -29.48 -0.44
C LEU A 409 -11.88 -29.89 -1.50
N ARG A 410 -12.30 -30.59 -2.55
CA ARG A 410 -11.47 -30.95 -3.70
C ARG A 410 -11.84 -30.04 -4.86
N ILE A 411 -10.98 -29.07 -5.15
CA ILE A 411 -11.21 -28.04 -6.16
C ILE A 411 -10.37 -28.35 -7.39
N THR A 412 -11.01 -28.60 -8.53
CA THR A 412 -10.33 -28.88 -9.80
C THR A 412 -10.25 -27.62 -10.67
N LEU A 413 -9.07 -27.38 -11.23
CA LEU A 413 -8.78 -26.28 -12.15
C LEU A 413 -9.11 -26.69 -13.60
N ALA A 414 -10.39 -26.88 -13.91
CA ALA A 414 -10.84 -27.58 -15.13
C ALA A 414 -10.31 -26.97 -16.44
N PRO A 415 -10.37 -25.64 -16.68
CA PRO A 415 -9.88 -25.03 -17.92
C PRO A 415 -8.36 -25.18 -18.12
N LEU A 416 -7.62 -25.48 -17.05
CA LEU A 416 -6.16 -25.61 -17.10
C LEU A 416 -5.69 -27.04 -17.34
N ARG A 417 -6.57 -28.06 -17.31
CA ARG A 417 -6.17 -29.49 -17.42
C ARG A 417 -5.31 -29.76 -18.65
N ALA A 418 -5.75 -29.33 -19.83
CA ALA A 418 -5.02 -29.53 -21.09
C ALA A 418 -3.67 -28.81 -21.09
N ALA A 419 -3.63 -27.57 -20.58
CA ALA A 419 -2.38 -26.81 -20.45
C ALA A 419 -1.41 -27.48 -19.48
N VAL A 420 -1.88 -28.02 -18.36
CA VAL A 420 -1.08 -28.76 -17.38
C VAL A 420 -0.49 -30.04 -18.00
N ASP A 421 -1.28 -30.77 -18.79
CA ASP A 421 -0.80 -31.98 -19.48
C ASP A 421 0.26 -31.65 -20.53
N ALA A 422 0.02 -30.62 -21.35
CA ALA A 422 1.01 -30.12 -22.31
C ALA A 422 2.30 -29.64 -21.61
N ASN A 423 2.17 -28.91 -20.51
CA ASN A 423 3.31 -28.45 -19.72
C ASN A 423 4.11 -29.62 -19.13
N GLY A 424 3.44 -30.73 -18.78
CA GLY A 424 4.02 -31.95 -18.22
C GLY A 424 4.56 -32.95 -19.24
N ALA A 425 4.19 -32.85 -20.52
CA ALA A 425 4.62 -33.77 -21.58
C ALA A 425 6.15 -33.83 -21.72
N ALA A 426 6.72 -34.99 -22.04
CA ALA A 426 8.15 -35.09 -22.28
C ALA A 426 8.54 -34.25 -23.51
N ARG A 427 9.65 -33.50 -23.41
CA ARG A 427 10.16 -32.69 -24.53
C ARG A 427 11.27 -33.44 -25.25
N PHE A 428 11.19 -33.43 -26.57
CA PHE A 428 12.15 -34.03 -27.47
C PHE A 428 12.70 -32.97 -28.42
N ARG A 429 13.97 -33.13 -28.81
CA ARG A 429 14.59 -32.36 -29.89
C ARG A 429 14.07 -32.86 -31.25
N PRO A 430 14.28 -32.11 -32.35
CA PRO A 430 13.90 -32.55 -33.70
C PRO A 430 14.50 -33.92 -34.09
N ASP A 431 15.65 -34.28 -33.54
CA ASP A 431 16.34 -35.57 -33.72
C ASP A 431 15.74 -36.72 -32.88
N GLY A 432 14.62 -36.49 -32.18
CA GLY A 432 13.97 -37.49 -31.32
C GLY A 432 14.64 -37.72 -29.96
N THR A 433 15.76 -37.05 -29.66
CA THR A 433 16.43 -37.18 -28.36
C THR A 433 15.70 -36.40 -27.26
N ARG A 434 15.75 -36.88 -26.02
CA ARG A 434 15.16 -36.17 -24.88
C ARG A 434 15.92 -34.87 -24.62
N VAL A 435 15.17 -33.79 -24.37
CA VAL A 435 15.75 -32.57 -23.82
C VAL A 435 16.30 -32.86 -22.42
N LEU A 436 17.47 -32.34 -22.09
CA LEU A 436 18.15 -32.48 -20.79
C LEU A 436 18.50 -31.11 -20.20
N GLY A 437 18.89 -31.08 -18.93
CA GLY A 437 19.39 -29.89 -18.24
C GLY A 437 18.51 -29.42 -17.08
N LYS A 438 18.99 -28.40 -16.36
CA LYS A 438 18.39 -27.90 -15.10
C LYS A 438 16.91 -27.53 -15.26
N LYS A 439 16.55 -26.85 -16.35
CA LYS A 439 15.16 -26.44 -16.63
C LYS A 439 14.24 -27.65 -16.86
N GLU A 440 14.70 -28.64 -17.59
CA GLU A 440 13.91 -29.85 -17.83
C GLU A 440 13.75 -30.69 -16.55
N ALA A 441 14.81 -30.80 -15.73
CA ALA A 441 14.73 -31.45 -14.43
C ALA A 441 13.72 -30.75 -13.51
N LEU A 442 13.77 -29.42 -13.45
CA LEU A 442 12.81 -28.61 -12.69
C LEU A 442 11.37 -28.84 -13.19
N ARG A 443 11.16 -28.84 -14.51
CA ARG A 443 9.85 -29.07 -15.13
C ARG A 443 9.27 -30.44 -14.76
N ARG A 444 10.07 -31.50 -14.85
CA ARG A 444 9.67 -32.87 -14.46
C ARG A 444 9.36 -32.96 -12.97
N GLY A 445 10.19 -32.33 -12.15
CA GLY A 445 9.97 -32.23 -10.71
C GLY A 445 8.65 -31.57 -10.36
N LEU A 446 8.35 -30.41 -10.98
CA LEU A 446 7.10 -29.68 -10.78
C LEU A 446 5.90 -30.50 -11.24
N ARG A 447 5.97 -31.18 -12.38
CA ARG A 447 4.91 -32.09 -12.84
C ARG A 447 4.51 -33.11 -11.77
N VAL A 448 5.45 -33.61 -10.98
CA VAL A 448 5.18 -34.58 -9.91
C VAL A 448 4.72 -33.88 -8.64
N ARG A 449 5.46 -32.89 -8.17
CA ARG A 449 5.30 -32.26 -6.85
C ARG A 449 4.18 -31.23 -6.77
N GLN A 450 3.71 -30.72 -7.91
CA GLN A 450 2.76 -29.62 -8.01
C GLN A 450 1.42 -30.06 -8.62
N ARG A 451 1.29 -31.33 -9.06
CA ARG A 451 0.08 -31.89 -9.69
C ARG A 451 -1.17 -31.74 -8.84
N GLU A 452 -1.04 -32.09 -7.57
CA GLU A 452 -2.06 -31.94 -6.54
C GLU A 452 -1.45 -31.18 -5.38
N ILE A 453 -2.07 -30.07 -4.98
CA ILE A 453 -1.69 -29.32 -3.78
C ILE A 453 -2.68 -29.68 -2.69
N CYS A 454 -2.18 -30.17 -1.55
CA CYS A 454 -3.01 -30.45 -0.40
C CYS A 454 -2.70 -29.46 0.72
N VAL A 455 -3.70 -28.63 1.01
CA VAL A 455 -3.67 -27.51 1.92
C VAL A 455 -4.21 -28.00 3.27
N CYS A 456 -3.31 -28.65 4.02
CA CYS A 456 -3.63 -29.31 5.29
C CYS A 456 -2.46 -29.19 6.27
N VAL A 457 -2.63 -28.39 7.32
CA VAL A 457 -1.61 -28.20 8.37
C VAL A 457 -1.82 -29.11 9.59
N CYS A 458 -2.98 -29.75 9.70
CA CYS A 458 -3.28 -30.69 10.80
C CYS A 458 -2.84 -32.14 10.52
N GLY A 459 -2.34 -32.42 9.32
CA GLY A 459 -1.87 -33.75 8.93
C GLY A 459 -2.94 -34.76 8.50
N ARG A 460 -4.21 -34.57 8.88
CA ARG A 460 -5.31 -35.56 8.67
C ARG A 460 -5.56 -35.97 7.22
N LEU A 461 -5.37 -35.06 6.25
CA LEU A 461 -5.58 -35.41 4.83
C LEU A 461 -4.43 -36.22 4.23
N GLN A 462 -3.22 -36.09 4.77
CA GLN A 462 -2.01 -36.69 4.21
C GLN A 462 -1.37 -37.77 5.10
N GLY A 463 -1.91 -38.02 6.29
CA GLY A 463 -1.29 -38.92 7.28
C GLY A 463 0.07 -38.41 7.77
N ARG A 464 0.25 -37.09 7.87
CA ARG A 464 1.52 -36.45 8.27
C ARG A 464 1.43 -35.85 9.68
N PRO A 465 2.57 -35.57 10.33
CA PRO A 465 2.58 -34.76 11.55
C PRO A 465 1.93 -33.38 11.34
N LYS A 466 1.34 -32.85 12.40
CA LYS A 466 0.81 -31.49 12.43
C LYS A 466 1.95 -30.47 12.31
N SER A 467 1.68 -29.32 11.68
CA SER A 467 2.66 -28.24 11.52
C SER A 467 2.99 -27.60 12.86
N ALA A 468 4.25 -27.69 13.27
CA ALA A 468 4.76 -27.06 14.48
C ALA A 468 4.81 -25.53 14.33
N ILE A 469 5.04 -25.03 13.10
CA ILE A 469 5.03 -23.60 12.80
C ILE A 469 3.65 -22.98 13.05
N VAL A 470 2.58 -23.66 12.63
CA VAL A 470 1.21 -23.18 12.86
C VAL A 470 0.83 -23.27 14.34
N GLU A 471 1.27 -24.29 15.05
CA GLU A 471 1.08 -24.39 16.50
C GLU A 471 1.75 -23.23 17.25
N LEU A 472 2.99 -22.92 16.89
CA LEU A 472 3.73 -21.78 17.46
C LEU A 472 3.02 -20.45 17.16
N ALA A 473 2.55 -20.27 15.92
CA ALA A 473 1.78 -19.09 15.53
C ALA A 473 0.49 -18.95 16.36
N ALA A 474 -0.26 -20.04 16.52
CA ALA A 474 -1.49 -20.06 17.30
C ALA A 474 -1.24 -19.74 18.78
N ALA A 475 -0.20 -20.32 19.38
CA ALA A 475 0.19 -20.06 20.76
C ALA A 475 0.54 -18.58 20.99
N ARG A 476 1.30 -17.97 20.06
CA ARG A 476 1.64 -16.54 20.12
C ARG A 476 0.41 -15.64 20.02
N ARG A 477 -0.52 -15.94 19.12
CA ARG A 477 -1.78 -15.18 19.03
C ARG A 477 -2.59 -15.28 20.32
N ALA A 478 -2.72 -16.47 20.88
CA ALA A 478 -3.43 -16.66 22.14
C ALA A 478 -2.78 -15.87 23.29
N ALA A 479 -1.44 -15.84 23.36
CA ALA A 479 -0.71 -15.04 24.33
C ALA A 479 -0.94 -13.53 24.14
N ALA A 480 -0.92 -13.03 22.89
CA ALA A 480 -1.19 -11.63 22.59
C ALA A 480 -2.61 -11.20 22.97
N VAL A 481 -3.62 -12.05 22.72
CA VAL A 481 -5.01 -11.79 23.14
C VAL A 481 -5.12 -11.72 24.65
N ARG A 482 -4.50 -12.64 25.39
CA ARG A 482 -4.47 -12.60 26.86
C ARG A 482 -3.83 -11.32 27.39
N ALA A 483 -2.71 -10.89 26.80
CA ALA A 483 -2.05 -9.65 27.17
C ALA A 483 -2.92 -8.41 26.89
N ALA A 484 -3.63 -8.37 25.76
CA ALA A 484 -4.52 -7.25 25.43
C ALA A 484 -5.73 -7.15 26.38
N VAL A 485 -6.32 -8.29 26.76
CA VAL A 485 -7.42 -8.34 27.75
C VAL A 485 -6.95 -7.84 29.11
N ALA A 486 -5.76 -8.27 29.56
CA ALA A 486 -5.19 -7.79 30.82
C ALA A 486 -4.93 -6.28 30.80
N ALA A 487 -4.41 -5.73 29.71
CA ALA A 487 -4.17 -4.30 29.56
C ALA A 487 -5.47 -3.46 29.57
N ALA A 488 -6.54 -3.98 28.94
CA ALA A 488 -7.85 -3.32 28.95
C ALA A 488 -8.47 -3.28 30.37
N ALA A 489 -8.29 -4.35 31.15
CA ALA A 489 -8.75 -4.41 32.54
C ALA A 489 -8.03 -3.37 33.44
N THR A 490 -6.74 -3.09 33.19
CA THR A 490 -5.99 -2.05 33.92
C THR A 490 -6.30 -0.62 33.46
N GLY A 491 -6.73 -0.42 32.22
CA GLY A 491 -7.04 0.91 31.67
C GLY A 491 -8.42 1.46 32.09
N ALA A 492 -9.36 0.59 32.45
CA ALA A 492 -10.70 0.99 32.91
C ALA A 492 -10.72 1.56 34.34
N ALA A 493 -9.65 1.37 35.12
CA ALA A 493 -9.57 1.84 36.51
C ALA A 493 -9.06 3.29 36.67
N GLY A 494 -8.75 4.00 35.57
CA GLY A 494 -8.12 5.33 35.61
C GLY A 494 -8.87 6.44 34.85
N ALA A 495 -10.12 6.24 34.46
CA ALA A 495 -10.88 7.19 33.64
C ALA A 495 -12.05 7.82 34.42
N ASP A 496 -11.74 8.49 35.53
CA ASP A 496 -12.59 9.53 36.13
C ASP A 496 -11.71 10.77 36.36
N GLY A 497 -11.89 11.84 35.58
CA GLY A 497 -11.22 13.13 35.85
C GLY A 497 -10.89 14.02 34.65
N GLN A 498 -11.85 14.89 34.30
CA GLN A 498 -11.71 16.29 33.84
C GLN A 498 -10.88 16.68 32.59
N SER A 499 -11.65 17.19 31.63
CA SER A 499 -11.32 18.17 30.59
C SER A 499 -10.67 19.45 31.15
N ALA A 500 -9.52 19.87 30.59
CA ALA A 500 -9.10 21.27 30.54
C ALA A 500 -8.02 21.50 29.47
N TYR A 501 -8.37 22.27 28.43
CA TYR A 501 -7.40 22.94 27.56
C TYR A 501 -7.14 24.34 28.15
N ALA A 502 -5.90 24.64 28.54
CA ALA A 502 -5.41 26.00 28.79
C ALA A 502 -3.87 26.06 28.70
N GLU A 503 -3.38 27.28 28.51
CA GLU A 503 -2.22 27.72 27.71
C GLU A 503 -0.83 27.67 28.37
N GLY A 504 0.19 28.03 27.57
CA GLY A 504 1.50 28.50 28.04
C GLY A 504 2.46 28.87 26.89
N GLU A 505 2.47 30.15 26.51
CA GLU A 505 3.51 30.80 25.69
C GLU A 505 4.80 31.01 26.51
N ASN A 506 5.96 30.68 25.93
CA ASN A 506 7.10 31.61 25.76
C ASN A 506 8.31 30.88 25.17
N GLY A 507 8.89 31.48 24.13
CA GLY A 507 10.07 30.95 23.44
C GLY A 507 11.36 31.13 24.22
N ARG A 508 12.27 30.18 24.07
CA ARG A 508 13.72 30.37 24.00
C ARG A 508 14.36 29.13 23.38
N THR A 509 15.20 29.40 22.39
CA THR A 509 16.05 28.46 21.64
C THR A 509 17.14 27.86 22.51
N ALA A 510 17.34 26.55 22.44
CA ALA A 510 18.64 25.89 22.58
C ALA A 510 18.57 24.52 21.90
N GLY A 511 19.54 24.25 21.01
CA GLY A 511 19.58 23.06 20.18
C GLY A 511 19.93 21.78 20.93
N ALA A 512 19.42 20.66 20.41
CA ALA A 512 20.03 19.35 20.60
C ALA A 512 19.68 18.46 19.40
N SER A 513 20.68 18.31 18.54
CA SER A 513 20.75 17.39 17.42
C SER A 513 20.66 15.94 17.92
N SER A 514 19.71 15.17 17.39
CA SER A 514 19.83 13.71 17.28
C SER A 514 18.85 13.17 16.23
N SER A 515 19.15 13.45 14.97
CA SER A 515 18.55 12.76 13.84
C SER A 515 19.21 11.39 13.67
N ALA A 516 18.69 10.36 14.35
CA ALA A 516 18.91 8.98 13.94
C ALA A 516 17.86 8.60 12.89
N GLY A 517 18.08 9.08 11.67
CA GLY A 517 17.38 8.58 10.49
C GLY A 517 17.92 7.20 10.17
N VAL A 518 17.17 6.14 10.48
CA VAL A 518 17.34 4.85 9.79
C VAL A 518 16.59 4.95 8.47
N ALA A 519 17.17 5.72 7.55
CA ALA A 519 16.89 5.57 6.14
C ALA A 519 17.49 4.22 5.72
N ALA A 520 16.64 3.22 5.51
CA ALA A 520 17.05 2.00 4.83
C ALA A 520 17.38 2.34 3.38
N ALA A 521 18.64 2.71 3.15
CA ALA A 521 19.23 2.81 1.83
C ALA A 521 19.26 1.40 1.21
N LEU A 522 18.34 1.16 0.28
CA LEU A 522 18.57 0.24 -0.83
C LEU A 522 18.38 1.06 -2.10
N ALA A 523 19.39 1.86 -2.41
CA ALA A 523 19.56 2.38 -3.76
C ALA A 523 19.94 1.19 -4.67
N PRO A 524 19.35 1.08 -5.88
CA PRO A 524 19.82 0.14 -6.88
C PRO A 524 21.16 0.64 -7.42
N ALA A 525 22.19 -0.22 -7.35
CA ALA A 525 23.49 0.04 -7.96
C ALA A 525 23.32 0.18 -9.48
N ALA A 526 23.55 1.38 -9.98
CA ALA A 526 23.79 1.64 -11.38
C ALA A 526 25.18 1.12 -11.74
N SER A 527 25.26 0.37 -12.84
CA SER A 527 26.49 -0.08 -13.46
C SER A 527 27.21 1.10 -14.12
N ALA A 528 28.51 1.22 -13.88
CA ALA A 528 29.48 1.77 -14.83
C ALA A 528 30.87 1.19 -14.50
N ASP A 529 31.37 0.35 -15.40
CA ASP A 529 32.80 0.06 -15.61
C ASP A 529 33.49 1.36 -16.07
N GLY A 530 34.79 1.62 -15.96
CA GLY A 530 35.96 0.88 -15.51
C GLY A 530 37.23 1.71 -15.81
N GLY A 531 38.38 1.29 -15.27
CA GLY A 531 39.70 1.66 -15.81
C GLY A 531 40.73 2.24 -14.83
N GLY A 532 41.79 1.47 -14.55
CA GLY A 532 43.15 2.02 -14.59
C GLY A 532 43.94 2.26 -13.29
N ALA A 533 44.50 1.18 -12.74
CA ALA A 533 45.91 1.02 -12.35
C ALA A 533 46.53 1.76 -11.13
N SER A 534 47.12 0.92 -10.26
CA SER A 534 48.44 1.04 -9.58
C SER A 534 48.47 1.44 -8.09
N GLY A 535 49.09 0.57 -7.28
CA GLY A 535 50.02 1.00 -6.22
C GLY A 535 49.65 0.72 -4.77
N ALA A 536 50.06 -0.47 -4.29
CA ALA A 536 50.70 -0.78 -3.00
C ALA A 536 50.23 -0.14 -1.67
N GLY A 537 50.14 -0.99 -0.63
CA GLY A 537 50.52 -0.59 0.74
C GLY A 537 49.61 -1.02 1.89
N THR A 538 49.88 -2.21 2.43
CA THR A 538 49.94 -2.58 3.87
C THR A 538 48.86 -2.14 4.88
N ASP A 539 48.28 -3.16 5.52
CA ASP A 539 47.98 -3.33 6.96
C ASP A 539 47.76 -2.10 7.86
N GLN A 540 46.64 -2.10 8.59
CA GLN A 540 46.66 -2.07 10.06
C GLN A 540 45.29 -2.35 10.71
N VAL A 541 45.31 -3.27 11.67
CA VAL A 541 44.31 -3.49 12.74
C VAL A 541 44.60 -2.48 13.87
N PRO A 542 43.58 -1.98 14.61
CA PRO A 542 43.61 -2.17 16.07
C PRO A 542 42.25 -2.39 16.76
N THR A 543 42.17 -3.52 17.47
CA THR A 543 41.86 -3.78 18.91
C THR A 543 40.89 -2.87 19.74
N PRO A 544 40.06 -3.44 20.65
CA PRO A 544 39.04 -2.71 21.44
C PRO A 544 39.33 -2.50 22.95
N ALA A 545 38.40 -1.74 23.60
CA ALA A 545 38.04 -1.65 25.04
C ALA A 545 38.76 -0.54 25.87
N PRO A 546 38.18 0.03 26.98
CA PRO A 546 37.60 -0.74 28.10
C PRO A 546 36.29 -0.23 28.73
N SER A 547 35.70 -1.14 29.51
CA SER A 547 34.55 -1.06 30.43
C SER A 547 34.92 -0.59 31.85
N LEU A 548 33.93 -0.13 32.64
CA LEU A 548 33.69 -0.31 34.11
C LEU A 548 32.83 0.86 34.68
N PRO A 549 32.20 0.78 35.88
CA PRO A 549 31.64 -0.35 36.62
C PRO A 549 30.18 -0.14 37.11
N GLN A 550 29.53 -1.23 37.52
CA GLN A 550 28.26 -1.27 38.27
C GLN A 550 28.46 -0.92 39.75
N GLY A 551 27.51 -0.18 40.33
CA GLY A 551 27.34 0.00 41.77
C GLY A 551 25.87 -0.13 42.15
N SER A 552 25.55 -1.12 42.98
CA SER A 552 24.22 -1.43 43.52
C SER A 552 23.95 -0.66 44.80
N THR A 553 22.80 0.03 44.89
CA THR A 553 22.14 0.33 46.17
C THR A 553 20.62 0.17 46.03
N THR A 554 20.06 -0.56 46.98
CA THR A 554 18.63 -0.81 47.20
C THR A 554 18.01 0.31 48.03
N ALA A 555 16.89 0.88 47.57
CA ALA A 555 15.94 1.59 48.42
C ALA A 555 14.52 1.46 47.85
N SER A 556 13.63 0.81 48.61
CA SER A 556 12.19 0.77 48.39
C SER A 556 11.55 2.09 48.82
N SER A 557 10.73 2.71 47.97
CA SER A 557 9.55 3.47 48.42
C SER A 557 8.60 3.83 47.27
N ALA A 558 7.32 3.58 47.53
CA ALA A 558 6.10 4.18 46.99
C ALA A 558 6.02 4.49 45.49
N GLY A 559 5.19 3.69 44.80
CA GLY A 559 4.76 3.92 43.44
C GLY A 559 4.08 5.28 43.27
N THR A 560 4.64 6.08 42.38
CA THR A 560 3.91 7.11 41.65
C THR A 560 3.83 6.62 40.21
N ALA A 561 2.60 6.43 39.73
CA ALA A 561 2.37 6.11 38.32
C ALA A 561 3.03 7.20 37.45
N PRO A 562 3.77 6.85 36.39
CA PRO A 562 4.37 7.85 35.53
C PRO A 562 3.24 8.62 34.84
N VAL A 563 3.07 9.90 35.20
CA VAL A 563 2.17 10.82 34.52
C VAL A 563 2.72 11.02 33.10
N ASP A 564 2.02 10.46 32.12
CA ASP A 564 2.45 10.34 30.72
C ASP A 564 2.33 11.69 29.98
N ASN A 565 3.14 12.67 30.40
CA ASN A 565 3.11 14.05 29.91
C ASN A 565 4.23 14.33 28.89
N THR A 566 4.40 13.46 27.91
CA THR A 566 5.45 13.60 26.89
C THR A 566 4.82 13.86 25.51
N SER A 567 5.54 14.55 24.64
CA SER A 567 5.17 14.93 23.26
C SER A 567 4.40 13.86 22.45
N ARG A 568 4.55 12.57 22.77
CA ARG A 568 3.78 11.46 22.20
C ARG A 568 2.28 11.54 22.49
N SER A 569 1.86 11.91 23.69
CA SER A 569 0.44 12.02 24.07
C SER A 569 -0.23 13.16 23.29
N ARG A 570 0.45 14.33 23.18
CA ARG A 570 -0.01 15.44 22.33
C ARG A 570 -0.08 15.06 20.85
N ARG A 571 0.92 14.35 20.34
CA ARG A 571 0.91 13.83 18.97
C ARG A 571 -0.23 12.84 18.74
N ARG A 572 -0.50 11.93 19.67
CA ARG A 572 -1.65 11.01 19.57
C ARG A 572 -2.98 11.75 19.57
N ALA A 573 -3.16 12.73 20.45
CA ALA A 573 -4.36 13.56 20.49
C ALA A 573 -4.57 14.33 19.18
N LEU A 574 -3.51 14.92 18.62
CA LEU A 574 -3.54 15.59 17.31
C LEU A 574 -3.92 14.62 16.18
N LEU A 575 -3.32 13.42 16.15
CA LEU A 575 -3.65 12.42 15.13
C LEU A 575 -5.09 11.90 15.27
N ALA A 576 -5.61 11.83 16.50
CA ALA A 576 -6.99 11.43 16.77
C ALA A 576 -8.01 12.50 16.36
N SER A 577 -7.64 13.78 16.36
CA SER A 577 -8.54 14.87 15.94
C SER A 577 -8.61 15.07 14.43
N LEU A 578 -7.68 14.53 13.64
CA LEU A 578 -7.63 14.74 12.19
C LEU A 578 -8.96 14.52 11.43
N PRO A 579 -9.79 13.51 11.75
CA PRO A 579 -11.06 13.32 11.07
C PRO A 579 -12.02 14.53 11.17
N SER A 580 -11.95 15.34 12.23
CA SER A 580 -12.84 16.50 12.40
C SER A 580 -12.55 17.68 11.47
N PHE A 581 -11.39 17.67 10.79
CA PHE A 581 -11.03 18.69 9.81
C PHE A 581 -11.47 18.34 8.38
N PHE A 582 -11.99 17.13 8.16
CA PHE A 582 -12.61 16.81 6.87
C PHE A 582 -13.87 17.67 6.65
N PRO A 583 -14.16 18.03 5.39
CA PRO A 583 -15.29 18.89 5.08
C PRO A 583 -16.63 18.28 5.50
N PRO A 584 -17.66 19.12 5.71
CA PRO A 584 -18.99 18.66 6.10
C PRO A 584 -19.53 17.58 5.14
N PRO A 585 -20.05 16.45 5.66
CA PRO A 585 -20.54 15.35 4.82
C PRO A 585 -21.62 15.75 3.82
N ALA A 586 -22.43 16.75 4.13
CA ALA A 586 -23.49 17.27 3.26
C ALA A 586 -22.94 17.91 1.97
N LEU A 587 -21.71 18.46 2.00
CA LEU A 587 -21.09 19.09 0.83
C LEU A 587 -20.37 18.09 -0.08
N LEU A 588 -20.01 16.91 0.43
CA LEU A 588 -19.21 15.93 -0.31
C LEU A 588 -19.87 15.49 -1.64
N PRO A 589 -21.16 15.08 -1.67
CA PRO A 589 -21.80 14.67 -2.93
C PRO A 589 -22.02 15.84 -3.91
N LEU A 590 -22.07 17.08 -3.42
CA LEU A 590 -22.24 18.27 -4.25
C LEU A 590 -20.92 18.65 -4.95
N VAL A 591 -19.79 18.48 -4.26
CA VAL A 591 -18.45 18.82 -4.78
C VAL A 591 -17.81 17.66 -5.53
N PHE A 592 -18.09 16.42 -5.09
CA PHE A 592 -17.60 15.18 -5.66
C PHE A 592 -18.78 14.27 -6.01
N PRO A 593 -19.21 14.25 -7.28
CA PRO A 593 -20.32 13.38 -7.71
C PRO A 593 -20.03 11.89 -7.50
N ASP A 594 -18.77 11.48 -7.61
CA ASP A 594 -18.35 10.09 -7.43
C ASP A 594 -18.13 9.77 -5.93
N PRO A 595 -18.96 8.89 -5.32
CA PRO A 595 -18.82 8.53 -3.91
C PRO A 595 -17.53 7.80 -3.57
N ALA A 596 -16.83 7.21 -4.55
CA ALA A 596 -15.54 6.56 -4.33
C ALA A 596 -14.44 7.54 -3.85
N VAL A 597 -14.63 8.85 -4.07
CA VAL A 597 -13.72 9.90 -3.57
C VAL A 597 -13.71 9.95 -2.04
N TYR A 598 -14.88 9.84 -1.40
CA TYR A 598 -15.03 10.02 0.04
C TYR A 598 -15.47 8.76 0.79
N SER A 599 -15.69 7.63 0.11
CA SER A 599 -16.02 6.34 0.74
C SER A 599 -14.93 5.82 1.68
N ALA A 600 -13.70 6.30 1.55
CA ALA A 600 -12.58 5.96 2.42
C ALA A 600 -12.59 6.71 3.77
N CYS A 601 -13.37 7.80 3.87
CA CYS A 601 -13.53 8.59 5.08
C CYS A 601 -14.66 7.94 5.91
N ASP A 602 -14.33 7.40 7.09
CA ASP A 602 -15.32 6.82 8.03
C ASP A 602 -16.31 7.87 8.61
N ALA A 603 -16.43 9.05 7.99
CA ALA A 603 -17.31 10.16 8.37
C ALA A 603 -18.67 10.15 7.62
N ALA A 604 -19.01 9.06 6.92
CA ALA A 604 -20.27 8.94 6.20
C ALA A 604 -21.46 8.74 7.17
N ALA A 605 -21.98 9.85 7.71
CA ALA A 605 -23.37 9.90 8.13
C ALA A 605 -24.27 9.64 6.90
N PRO A 606 -25.46 9.02 7.07
CA PRO A 606 -26.36 8.74 5.95
C PRO A 606 -26.66 10.01 5.16
N LEU A 607 -26.62 9.87 3.83
CA LEU A 607 -27.02 10.91 2.88
C LEU A 607 -28.37 11.46 3.32
N PRO A 608 -28.49 12.77 3.58
CA PRO A 608 -29.80 13.30 3.88
C PRO A 608 -30.60 13.35 2.57
N GLY A 609 -31.88 13.00 2.63
CA GLY A 609 -32.76 12.87 1.46
C GLY A 609 -32.89 14.16 0.65
N ALA A 610 -33.67 14.14 -0.44
CA ALA A 610 -33.85 15.29 -1.35
C ALA A 610 -34.12 16.63 -0.64
N ALA A 611 -34.81 16.61 0.50
CA ALA A 611 -35.09 17.78 1.34
C ALA A 611 -33.84 18.47 1.95
N ALA A 612 -32.72 17.77 2.14
CA ALA A 612 -31.51 18.36 2.71
C ALA A 612 -30.58 19.03 1.68
N ARG A 613 -30.80 18.76 0.39
CA ARG A 613 -30.20 19.57 -0.70
C ARG A 613 -30.77 21.00 -0.73
N LEU A 614 -31.71 21.35 0.15
CA LEU A 614 -32.42 22.64 0.16
C LEU A 614 -32.22 23.42 1.48
N SER A 615 -31.37 22.95 2.38
CA SER A 615 -31.25 23.56 3.71
C SER A 615 -30.37 24.81 3.71
N VAL A 616 -30.83 25.88 4.37
CA VAL A 616 -30.06 27.08 4.74
C VAL A 616 -28.72 26.72 5.39
N GLU A 617 -28.68 25.59 6.11
CA GLU A 617 -27.47 25.07 6.74
C GLU A 617 -26.40 24.65 5.71
N VAL A 618 -26.80 24.11 4.55
CA VAL A 618 -25.87 23.74 3.46
C VAL A 618 -25.28 25.00 2.84
N ASP A 619 -26.09 26.04 2.61
CA ASP A 619 -25.61 27.32 2.07
C ASP A 619 -24.65 28.03 3.02
N ARG A 620 -24.96 28.01 4.32
CA ARG A 620 -24.05 28.49 5.37
C ARG A 620 -22.72 27.73 5.34
N GLN A 621 -22.76 26.40 5.36
CA GLN A 621 -21.55 25.57 5.28
C GLN A 621 -20.75 25.84 4.00
N LEU A 622 -21.42 26.05 2.87
CA LEU A 622 -20.78 26.34 1.59
C LEU A 622 -20.00 27.67 1.63
N LEU A 623 -20.61 28.73 2.17
CA LEU A 623 -19.97 30.03 2.34
C LEU A 623 -18.74 29.94 3.26
N GLU A 624 -18.87 29.21 4.37
CA GLU A 624 -17.76 28.99 5.30
C GLU A 624 -16.57 28.29 4.62
N GLN A 625 -16.83 27.23 3.85
CA GLN A 625 -15.77 26.50 3.17
C GLN A 625 -15.12 27.32 2.04
N VAL A 626 -15.89 28.18 1.35
CA VAL A 626 -15.35 29.16 0.39
C VAL A 626 -14.41 30.15 1.08
N ALA A 627 -14.81 30.67 2.25
CA ALA A 627 -13.97 31.59 3.02
C ALA A 627 -12.67 30.93 3.50
N ILE A 628 -12.77 29.69 4.03
CA ILE A 628 -11.61 28.89 4.46
C ILE A 628 -10.61 28.68 3.32
N LEU A 629 -11.08 28.29 2.12
CA LEU A 629 -10.20 28.06 0.98
C LEU A 629 -9.58 29.34 0.43
N ARG A 630 -10.29 30.48 0.48
CA ARG A 630 -9.71 31.80 0.15
C ARG A 630 -8.54 32.14 1.07
N LEU A 631 -8.74 32.01 2.39
CA LEU A 631 -7.68 32.26 3.37
C LEU A 631 -6.53 31.28 3.20
N PHE A 632 -6.80 29.99 2.99
CA PHE A 632 -5.77 28.99 2.75
C PHE A 632 -4.93 29.32 1.51
N ARG A 633 -5.54 29.78 0.41
CA ARG A 633 -4.79 30.24 -0.78
C ARG A 633 -3.83 31.38 -0.45
N GLN A 634 -4.18 32.30 0.45
CA GLN A 634 -3.22 33.31 0.90
C GLN A 634 -2.06 32.72 1.68
N ARG A 635 -2.34 31.76 2.56
CA ARG A 635 -1.28 31.03 3.29
C ARG A 635 -0.31 30.36 2.33
N THR A 636 -0.78 29.86 1.19
CA THR A 636 0.11 29.24 0.19
C THR A 636 1.14 30.20 -0.42
N LYS A 637 0.94 31.52 -0.32
CA LYS A 637 1.85 32.56 -0.79
C LYS A 637 2.89 32.98 0.25
N THR A 638 2.81 32.50 1.51
CA THR A 638 3.75 32.92 2.56
C THR A 638 5.09 32.19 2.45
N TYR A 639 6.12 32.79 3.03
CA TYR A 639 7.46 32.20 3.08
C TYR A 639 7.45 30.86 3.82
N GLU A 640 6.71 30.75 4.92
CA GLU A 640 6.66 29.54 5.75
C GLU A 640 6.01 28.37 5.02
N PHE A 641 4.93 28.62 4.29
CA PHE A 641 4.32 27.60 3.45
C PHE A 641 5.24 27.20 2.31
N SER A 642 5.87 28.17 1.64
CA SER A 642 6.83 27.91 0.55
C SER A 642 8.01 27.09 1.05
N LYS A 643 8.55 27.42 2.23
CA LYS A 643 9.62 26.67 2.89
C LYS A 643 9.17 25.25 3.25
N TRP A 644 7.96 25.08 3.80
CA TRP A 644 7.38 23.77 4.09
C TRP A 644 7.22 22.92 2.83
N ALA A 645 6.63 23.49 1.77
CA ALA A 645 6.37 22.80 0.52
C ALA A 645 7.67 22.40 -0.21
N THR A 646 8.69 23.25 -0.21
CA THR A 646 9.99 22.96 -0.84
C THR A 646 10.87 22.00 -0.05
N SER A 647 10.73 21.97 1.28
CA SER A 647 11.47 21.05 2.16
C SER A 647 10.77 19.69 2.35
N GLY A 648 9.52 19.58 1.93
CA GLY A 648 8.68 18.40 2.10
C GLY A 648 8.79 17.38 0.97
N THR A 649 8.19 16.20 1.16
CA THR A 649 8.07 15.15 0.13
C THR A 649 6.86 15.36 -0.80
N VAL A 650 6.28 16.57 -0.79
CA VAL A 650 5.02 16.90 -1.46
C VAL A 650 5.26 18.02 -2.46
N ASN A 651 4.67 17.92 -3.64
CA ASN A 651 4.67 19.01 -4.60
C ASN A 651 3.73 20.15 -4.14
N GLY A 652 4.30 21.30 -3.76
CA GLY A 652 3.53 22.49 -3.38
C GLY A 652 2.61 23.00 -4.49
N VAL A 653 2.99 22.82 -5.75
CA VAL A 653 2.18 23.22 -6.92
C VAL A 653 0.85 22.45 -6.94
N ASP A 654 0.89 21.14 -6.69
CA ASP A 654 -0.31 20.30 -6.67
C ASP A 654 -1.27 20.70 -5.54
N ILE A 655 -0.77 21.20 -4.40
CA ILE A 655 -1.61 21.69 -3.29
C ILE A 655 -2.33 22.97 -3.72
N CYS A 656 -1.60 23.91 -4.34
CA CYS A 656 -2.18 25.16 -4.83
C CYS A 656 -3.22 24.93 -5.93
N GLU A 657 -2.92 24.05 -6.89
CA GLU A 657 -3.86 23.65 -7.93
C GLU A 657 -5.14 23.04 -7.34
N ALA A 658 -5.01 22.17 -6.33
CA ALA A 658 -6.14 21.55 -5.66
C ALA A 658 -7.01 22.57 -4.92
N ALA A 659 -6.41 23.52 -4.21
CA ALA A 659 -7.14 24.59 -3.55
C ALA A 659 -7.94 25.46 -4.55
N VAL A 660 -7.37 25.75 -5.71
CA VAL A 660 -8.05 26.48 -6.80
C VAL A 660 -9.20 25.66 -7.38
N ALA A 661 -8.97 24.37 -7.66
CA ALA A 661 -9.98 23.48 -8.23
C ALA A 661 -11.18 23.28 -7.28
N LEU A 662 -10.94 23.15 -5.98
CA LEU A 662 -11.97 23.10 -4.94
C LEU A 662 -12.77 24.39 -4.84
N LEU A 663 -12.08 25.54 -4.79
CA LEU A 663 -12.74 26.84 -4.71
C LEU A 663 -13.65 27.08 -5.92
N ARG A 664 -13.20 26.71 -7.13
CA ARG A 664 -14.01 26.79 -8.35
C ARG A 664 -15.25 25.91 -8.24
N ARG A 665 -15.11 24.66 -7.78
CA ARG A 665 -16.23 23.72 -7.60
C ARG A 665 -17.25 24.23 -6.58
N LEU A 666 -16.81 24.70 -5.42
CA LEU A 666 -17.70 25.23 -4.39
C LEU A 666 -18.47 26.47 -4.88
N LYS A 667 -17.81 27.36 -5.61
CA LYS A 667 -18.48 28.51 -6.24
C LYS A 667 -19.50 28.08 -7.31
N GLY A 668 -19.18 27.06 -8.11
CA GLY A 668 -20.10 26.49 -9.09
C GLY A 668 -21.33 25.85 -8.44
N VAL A 669 -21.14 25.08 -7.37
CA VAL A 669 -22.24 24.53 -6.56
C VAL A 669 -23.12 25.65 -6.00
N ARG A 670 -22.52 26.77 -5.56
CA ARG A 670 -23.26 27.93 -5.06
C ARG A 670 -24.11 28.58 -6.14
N ALA A 671 -23.52 28.90 -7.30
CA ALA A 671 -24.22 29.54 -8.40
C ALA A 671 -25.41 28.69 -8.88
N ALA A 672 -25.20 27.37 -9.04
CA ALA A 672 -26.28 26.45 -9.42
C ALA A 672 -27.43 26.41 -8.41
N ARG A 673 -27.15 26.65 -7.12
CA ARG A 673 -28.18 26.69 -6.06
C ARG A 673 -28.91 28.03 -6.03
N GLU A 674 -28.22 29.14 -6.26
CA GLU A 674 -28.82 30.47 -6.41
C GLU A 674 -29.77 30.48 -7.62
N GLU A 675 -29.33 29.97 -8.78
CA GLU A 675 -30.15 29.83 -9.99
C GLU A 675 -31.37 28.92 -9.77
N TRP A 676 -31.21 27.81 -9.04
CA TRP A 676 -32.32 26.89 -8.76
C TRP A 676 -33.34 27.46 -7.76
N SER A 677 -32.89 28.31 -6.83
CA SER A 677 -33.75 29.07 -5.92
C SER A 677 -34.52 30.16 -6.66
N GLU A 678 -33.92 30.80 -7.65
CA GLU A 678 -34.56 31.80 -8.51
C GLU A 678 -35.58 31.16 -9.48
N ALA A 679 -35.32 29.94 -9.94
CA ALA A 679 -36.17 29.20 -10.88
C ALA A 679 -37.37 28.45 -10.24
N GLY A 680 -37.60 28.58 -8.93
CA GLY A 680 -38.79 28.04 -8.27
C GLY A 680 -38.83 26.50 -8.09
N GLY A 681 -37.69 25.80 -8.22
CA GLY A 681 -37.56 24.40 -7.77
C GLY A 681 -38.26 23.31 -8.61
N HIS A 682 -38.63 23.56 -9.87
CA HIS A 682 -39.18 22.51 -10.75
C HIS A 682 -38.07 21.70 -11.45
N PRO A 683 -38.23 20.36 -11.60
CA PRO A 683 -37.34 19.57 -12.44
C PRO A 683 -37.64 19.90 -13.91
N VAL A 684 -36.63 20.36 -14.65
CA VAL A 684 -36.67 20.31 -16.11
C VAL A 684 -36.16 18.92 -16.50
N ASP A 685 -37.06 18.06 -16.99
CA ASP A 685 -36.69 16.79 -17.60
C ASP A 685 -35.75 17.03 -18.78
N ALA A 686 -34.54 16.45 -18.71
CA ALA A 686 -33.72 16.03 -19.86
C ALA A 686 -32.62 15.06 -19.41
#